data_AF-A0A316DAR8-F1
#
_entry.id   AF-A0A316DAR8-F1
#
_cell.length_a   1.000
_cell.length_b   1.000
_cell.length_c   1.000
_cell.angle_alpha   90.00
_cell.angle_beta   90.00
_cell.angle_gamma   90.00
#
_symmetry.space_group_name_H-M   'P 1'
#
loop_
_entity.id
_entity.type
_entity.pdbx_description
1 polymer ?
#
loop_
_entity_poly.entity_id
_entity_poly.type
_entity_poly.pdbx_seq_one_letter_code
_entity_poly.pdbx_strand_id
1 'polypeptide(L)'
;MKNQRTNWLIATLAMSTILAPNSFVSAASAATDATQKTVTSATPSLLFHDLQGVSAERQDSIRRAVQAGLLHGDSSGSFRPADTLTREEMAVLLTQALQLPLGSTASTYSDVQPNGWASRYIEAVRNAGMMVGDGNGSFRPTDFINREELAVLLMRAAQLPLSADATDSSSIKDWNGISPWAQPFVNTALQAGAMQAVETGFQPSTPVQRQDIAEMLLATFFPTERPAFLQRVEDGKVWINGVAYQLSDSVKGVLHPENSAILQGAKVQFTAVDRTIKSITKLELHASGQAAAAQSAEFSGNLTLDGHGATLDGDLILAGNYLTVSNLTVAHDFQITPELTNDFSAHHLQVQGKTLIQGGDQDTVLFEASQLQSVEVSKQDVHVVALGNSSVQQMTLSSDATITNDSTSTLQQVTLATGAQQVNLQGSVKQVVINSAQATTLTGQAEIGNVVVNSSAPVTLNSTGTVGNLQVNNAASSVKVSSNTKVSNVSLAAGVPAAAVSGATPSVGITNTAPILLSSIPNQFFTVGDSDLQIDASAYFTDAEQSALLYGVSPTNSTICKATVTGTIINLTALSKGTVTISVIADDQVGKRTGTNFKVTVNAPPASAGILDQTKILGTGDVSLSLNTLFTDADNDPLTYQVTVADPTIATFNLTSDQLTLTPAQVGSTAVTVKATDGRGGVLTKTFQLQVAPVPNQQPVVQQTPSNQALTVGSADYTLDLAPLFQDPDNDALTYEVVSSDPTKATVSVTGTQATVHALTSGTTTIQLKAKDGRGGEVTTSFDVTVNDVPAISALPAQTLQVGDAPTVLDLSSYLSDPDNDTLTLSAVSANTNIATVSVTNQQLTLTPLAAGQTTVTVTVDDGHGGVTSAPISVTVTAAPGPVGNNQAPVAVSTIYEQVLTSGVTNARSFDLTNLFQDGDGDTMTFTAIADTPQIANISVAGSMLTLTPDSVAGSTTVTITADDGHGGTATYNFAVRNAPTVSNGYIEIATKQGVADVSYDLSTLFPGQTSFKVYEGTPDSTFTGPTTLSGKVWTGTAAMPYVWLVGADGRSVVLHVTSTPQGAPELFFSEYLDGGDGRIAIELFYKGDGDPAHKAEGYEIEVHQYMKATNSMNVWTRAIFPTWPNMPYIFIDSIFYDAFDITNITYYNDELSLYNPQSFNTVALVLKKNGQVVDVLGDPNSHNQFLPNGGTIIRKQGIFTGSQAFGLYGEWNLFPKDTYQFLGRHTL
;
A
#
# COMPACT_ATOMS: atom_id res chain seq x y z
N MET A 1 -42.64 16.48 18.69
CA MET A 1 -42.07 16.15 17.37
C MET A 1 -40.67 15.65 17.64
N LYS A 2 -40.48 14.33 17.72
CA LYS A 2 -40.23 13.36 16.63
C LYS A 2 -38.77 13.41 16.13
N ASN A 3 -37.92 12.40 16.33
CA ASN A 3 -37.98 11.27 17.28
C ASN A 3 -36.55 10.76 17.62
N GLN A 4 -36.44 10.22 18.83
CA GLN A 4 -35.34 9.51 19.48
C GLN A 4 -34.86 8.26 18.69
N ARG A 5 -33.65 7.68 18.83
CA ARG A 5 -32.75 7.35 19.96
C ARG A 5 -33.15 6.14 20.84
N THR A 6 -32.31 5.09 20.80
CA THR A 6 -31.82 4.27 21.95
C THR A 6 -32.54 2.96 22.38
N ASN A 7 -31.90 1.83 22.01
CA ASN A 7 -31.53 0.60 22.78
C ASN A 7 -32.53 -0.45 23.38
N TRP A 8 -32.05 -1.71 23.27
CA TRP A 8 -32.00 -2.82 24.27
C TRP A 8 -33.15 -3.84 24.47
N LEU A 9 -32.90 -5.06 23.96
CA LEU A 9 -32.56 -6.31 24.73
C LEU A 9 -33.41 -6.73 25.96
N ILE A 10 -34.14 -7.88 25.84
CA ILE A 10 -33.93 -9.16 26.60
C ILE A 10 -35.09 -10.17 26.33
N ALA A 11 -34.82 -11.48 26.51
CA ALA A 11 -35.66 -12.63 26.14
C ALA A 11 -36.77 -13.02 27.17
N THR A 12 -37.60 -14.04 26.85
CA THR A 12 -37.64 -15.35 27.58
C THR A 12 -38.69 -16.34 27.03
N LEU A 13 -38.20 -17.41 26.38
CA LEU A 13 -38.51 -18.85 26.51
C LEU A 13 -39.94 -19.41 26.77
N ALA A 14 -40.38 -20.39 25.96
CA ALA A 14 -41.19 -21.56 26.36
C ALA A 14 -41.13 -22.73 25.34
N MET A 15 -41.20 -23.99 25.81
CA MET A 15 -41.21 -25.25 25.02
C MET A 15 -42.68 -25.67 24.65
N SER A 16 -43.00 -26.69 23.83
CA SER A 16 -42.49 -28.08 23.83
C SER A 16 -42.97 -28.95 22.64
N THR A 17 -42.11 -29.91 22.20
CA THR A 17 -42.44 -31.32 21.78
C THR A 17 -43.36 -31.60 20.55
N ILE A 18 -43.24 -32.66 19.73
CA ILE A 18 -42.34 -33.85 19.65
C ILE A 18 -42.42 -34.51 18.22
N LEU A 19 -41.59 -35.55 17.97
CA LEU A 19 -41.59 -36.54 16.86
C LEU A 19 -40.85 -36.21 15.54
N ALA A 20 -39.83 -37.03 15.26
CA ALA A 20 -39.17 -37.27 13.96
C ALA A 20 -39.64 -38.66 13.42
N PRO A 21 -39.07 -39.36 12.39
CA PRO A 21 -37.70 -39.30 11.85
C PRO A 21 -37.51 -39.41 10.30
N ASN A 22 -36.24 -39.29 9.86
CA ASN A 22 -35.52 -39.96 8.74
C ASN A 22 -36.21 -40.16 7.37
N SER A 23 -35.53 -40.03 6.21
CA SER A 23 -34.31 -40.79 5.88
C SER A 23 -33.52 -40.23 4.68
N PHE A 24 -32.23 -40.56 4.59
CA PHE A 24 -31.40 -40.42 3.38
C PHE A 24 -31.60 -41.60 2.41
N VAL A 25 -31.56 -41.36 1.09
CA VAL A 25 -31.16 -42.35 0.07
C VAL A 25 -30.42 -41.62 -1.07
N SER A 26 -29.39 -42.25 -1.63
CA SER A 26 -28.56 -41.78 -2.76
C SER A 26 -29.00 -42.41 -4.08
N ALA A 27 -28.79 -41.73 -5.22
CA ALA A 27 -28.25 -42.31 -6.48
C ALA A 27 -28.20 -41.27 -7.61
N ALA A 28 -27.30 -41.46 -8.57
CA ALA A 28 -27.17 -40.63 -9.78
C ALA A 28 -27.59 -41.37 -11.07
N SER A 29 -27.91 -40.61 -12.12
CA SER A 29 -27.26 -40.69 -13.47
C SER A 29 -28.19 -40.39 -14.68
N ALA A 30 -27.57 -39.82 -15.72
CA ALA A 30 -27.91 -39.91 -17.15
C ALA A 30 -29.33 -39.55 -17.67
N ALA A 31 -29.48 -38.27 -18.00
CA ALA A 31 -30.16 -37.68 -19.17
C ALA A 31 -30.96 -38.55 -20.18
N THR A 32 -32.10 -38.03 -20.63
CA THR A 32 -32.29 -37.74 -22.08
C THR A 32 -33.36 -36.68 -22.39
N ASP A 33 -32.96 -35.74 -23.26
CA ASP A 33 -33.74 -34.93 -24.21
C ASP A 33 -34.85 -33.94 -23.75
N ALA A 34 -35.15 -33.01 -24.65
CA ALA A 34 -35.70 -31.70 -24.36
C ALA A 34 -37.24 -31.62 -24.30
N THR A 35 -37.71 -30.61 -23.57
CA THR A 35 -38.67 -29.67 -24.17
C THR A 35 -38.47 -28.28 -23.59
N GLN A 36 -38.21 -27.29 -24.46
CA GLN A 36 -38.01 -25.91 -24.04
C GLN A 36 -39.28 -25.36 -23.39
N LYS A 37 -39.19 -24.92 -22.12
CA LYS A 37 -40.15 -23.99 -21.54
C LYS A 37 -39.46 -22.65 -21.35
N THR A 38 -39.80 -21.70 -22.21
CA THR A 38 -39.19 -20.38 -22.30
C THR A 38 -39.40 -19.57 -21.01
N VAL A 39 -38.38 -19.56 -20.15
CA VAL A 39 -38.21 -18.51 -19.15
C VAL A 39 -37.56 -17.33 -19.85
N THR A 40 -38.33 -16.27 -20.06
CA THR A 40 -37.81 -15.00 -20.59
C THR A 40 -36.84 -14.40 -19.58
N SER A 41 -35.54 -14.51 -19.84
CA SER A 41 -34.55 -13.69 -19.17
C SER A 41 -34.86 -12.21 -19.46
N ALA A 42 -34.84 -11.38 -18.42
CA ALA A 42 -34.89 -9.94 -18.62
C ALA A 42 -33.58 -9.51 -19.30
N THR A 43 -33.67 -8.99 -20.52
CA THR A 43 -32.50 -8.50 -21.25
C THR A 43 -31.79 -7.43 -20.42
N PRO A 44 -30.51 -7.61 -20.02
CA PRO A 44 -29.77 -6.53 -19.39
C PRO A 44 -29.71 -5.36 -20.38
N SER A 45 -29.91 -4.14 -19.88
CA SER A 45 -29.92 -2.93 -20.72
C SER A 45 -28.62 -2.85 -21.54
N LEU A 46 -28.75 -2.63 -22.84
CA LEU A 46 -27.62 -2.37 -23.73
C LEU A 46 -26.78 -1.22 -23.15
N LEU A 47 -25.53 -1.53 -22.80
CA LEU A 47 -24.57 -0.58 -22.23
C LEU A 47 -24.23 0.55 -23.21
N PHE A 48 -24.30 0.26 -24.51
CA PHE A 48 -24.08 1.19 -25.61
C PHE A 48 -25.13 0.96 -26.70
N HIS A 49 -25.58 2.02 -27.37
CA HIS A 49 -26.71 1.96 -28.32
C HIS A 49 -26.31 1.47 -29.72
N ASP A 50 -25.02 1.49 -30.04
CA ASP A 50 -24.44 1.27 -31.37
C ASP A 50 -23.97 -0.18 -31.63
N LEU A 51 -24.15 -1.09 -30.67
CA LEU A 51 -23.78 -2.52 -30.82
C LEU A 51 -24.72 -3.31 -31.76
N GLN A 52 -25.67 -2.67 -32.44
CA GLN A 52 -26.60 -3.34 -33.36
C GLN A 52 -25.85 -3.83 -34.61
N GLY A 53 -25.86 -5.15 -34.83
CA GLY A 53 -25.09 -5.81 -35.90
C GLY A 53 -23.79 -6.48 -35.42
N VAL A 54 -23.34 -6.19 -34.19
CA VAL A 54 -22.30 -6.97 -33.50
C VAL A 54 -22.92 -8.31 -33.03
N SER A 55 -22.17 -9.41 -33.13
CA SER A 55 -22.66 -10.75 -32.71
C SER A 55 -22.86 -10.84 -31.19
N ALA A 56 -23.69 -11.78 -30.74
CA ALA A 56 -24.06 -11.89 -29.31
C ALA A 56 -22.84 -12.21 -28.42
N GLU A 57 -21.90 -12.99 -28.93
CA GLU A 57 -20.66 -13.42 -28.28
C GLU A 57 -19.70 -12.23 -28.12
N ARG A 58 -19.57 -11.40 -29.17
CA ARG A 58 -18.79 -10.16 -29.16
C ARG A 58 -19.42 -9.11 -28.24
N GLN A 59 -20.75 -8.98 -28.25
CA GLN A 59 -21.47 -8.11 -27.31
C GLN A 59 -21.22 -8.52 -25.86
N ASP A 60 -21.12 -9.81 -25.55
CA ASP A 60 -20.79 -10.28 -24.20
C ASP A 60 -19.32 -10.05 -23.84
N SER A 61 -18.38 -10.28 -24.77
CA SER A 61 -16.96 -9.95 -24.59
C SER A 61 -16.76 -8.45 -24.32
N ILE A 62 -17.46 -7.58 -25.06
CA ILE A 62 -17.48 -6.13 -24.81
C ILE A 62 -18.04 -5.83 -23.41
N ARG A 63 -19.18 -6.43 -23.04
CA ARG A 63 -19.79 -6.28 -21.71
C ARG A 63 -18.81 -6.66 -20.58
N ARG A 64 -18.16 -7.82 -20.69
CA ARG A 64 -17.20 -8.36 -19.72
C ARG A 64 -15.96 -7.47 -19.60
N ALA A 65 -15.38 -7.03 -20.73
CA ALA A 65 -14.22 -6.15 -20.74
C ALA A 65 -14.51 -4.76 -20.16
N VAL A 66 -15.72 -4.23 -20.38
CA VAL A 66 -16.19 -2.96 -19.80
C VAL A 66 -16.44 -3.09 -18.30
N GLN A 67 -17.04 -4.21 -17.85
CA GLN A 67 -17.20 -4.52 -16.41
C GLN A 67 -15.85 -4.69 -15.71
N ALA A 68 -14.84 -5.26 -16.38
CA ALA A 68 -13.47 -5.38 -15.88
C ALA A 68 -12.66 -4.06 -15.94
N GLY A 69 -13.25 -2.95 -16.40
CA GLY A 69 -12.59 -1.64 -16.50
C GLY A 69 -11.52 -1.55 -17.59
N LEU A 70 -11.48 -2.49 -18.54
CA LEU A 70 -10.49 -2.55 -19.62
C LEU A 70 -10.90 -1.70 -20.82
N LEU A 71 -12.20 -1.50 -21.03
CA LEU A 71 -12.75 -0.80 -22.19
C LEU A 71 -13.90 0.12 -21.76
N HIS A 72 -14.05 1.23 -22.48
CA HIS A 72 -15.10 2.22 -22.24
C HIS A 72 -15.68 2.69 -23.59
N GLY A 73 -16.97 3.03 -23.58
CA GLY A 73 -17.57 3.84 -24.65
C GLY A 73 -17.31 5.33 -24.42
N ASP A 74 -17.74 6.16 -25.38
CA ASP A 74 -17.66 7.62 -25.26
C ASP A 74 -18.86 8.22 -24.49
N SER A 75 -18.79 9.53 -24.25
CA SER A 75 -19.81 10.30 -23.53
C SER A 75 -21.17 10.40 -24.24
N SER A 76 -21.29 9.91 -25.48
CA SER A 76 -22.57 9.76 -26.17
C SER A 76 -23.24 8.39 -25.94
N GLY A 77 -22.59 7.48 -25.20
CA GLY A 77 -23.05 6.11 -25.02
C GLY A 77 -22.78 5.21 -26.23
N SER A 78 -21.78 5.56 -27.07
CA SER A 78 -21.34 4.75 -28.21
C SER A 78 -20.06 3.97 -27.85
N PHE A 79 -19.95 2.70 -28.25
CA PHE A 79 -18.74 1.89 -28.07
C PHE A 79 -17.76 2.01 -29.25
N ARG A 80 -18.31 2.30 -30.44
CA ARG A 80 -17.68 2.39 -31.76
C ARG A 80 -17.00 1.08 -32.18
N PRO A 81 -17.77 -0.04 -32.30
CA PRO A 81 -17.22 -1.39 -32.45
C PRO A 81 -16.34 -1.61 -33.70
N ALA A 82 -16.57 -0.85 -34.77
CA ALA A 82 -15.88 -1.00 -36.05
C ALA A 82 -14.60 -0.14 -36.20
N ASP A 83 -14.33 0.79 -35.27
CA ASP A 83 -13.12 1.61 -35.32
C ASP A 83 -11.86 0.73 -35.17
N THR A 84 -10.80 1.07 -35.90
CA THR A 84 -9.50 0.39 -35.82
C THR A 84 -8.62 0.98 -34.73
N LEU A 85 -8.03 0.11 -33.91
CA LEU A 85 -7.28 0.45 -32.71
C LEU A 85 -5.91 1.07 -33.04
N THR A 86 -5.63 2.23 -32.46
CA THR A 86 -4.33 2.91 -32.55
C THR A 86 -3.31 2.36 -31.56
N ARG A 87 -2.02 2.62 -31.81
CA ARG A 87 -0.92 2.28 -30.89
C ARG A 87 -1.03 3.02 -29.54
N GLU A 88 -1.51 4.26 -29.54
CA GLU A 88 -1.74 5.01 -28.30
C GLU A 88 -2.91 4.47 -27.47
N GLU A 89 -4.02 4.06 -28.10
CA GLU A 89 -5.09 3.32 -27.39
C GLU A 89 -4.58 1.99 -26.84
N MET A 90 -3.81 1.21 -27.62
CA MET A 90 -3.28 -0.08 -27.15
C MET A 90 -2.35 0.07 -25.93
N ALA A 91 -1.57 1.15 -25.84
CA ALA A 91 -0.76 1.45 -24.66
C ALA A 91 -1.61 1.63 -23.39
N VAL A 92 -2.75 2.31 -23.51
CA VAL A 92 -3.72 2.51 -22.42
C VAL A 92 -4.33 1.17 -22.02
N LEU A 93 -4.76 0.35 -22.98
CA LEU A 93 -5.36 -0.97 -22.73
C LEU A 93 -4.42 -1.94 -22.02
N LEU A 94 -3.14 -2.00 -22.42
CA LEU A 94 -2.13 -2.82 -21.74
C LEU A 94 -1.88 -2.33 -20.30
N THR A 95 -1.80 -1.02 -20.10
CA THR A 95 -1.62 -0.42 -18.77
C THR A 95 -2.80 -0.73 -17.84
N GLN A 96 -4.05 -0.64 -18.33
CA GLN A 96 -5.24 -1.00 -17.56
C GLN A 96 -5.34 -2.51 -17.29
N ALA A 97 -5.02 -3.35 -18.28
CA ALA A 97 -5.02 -4.80 -18.13
C ALA A 97 -4.02 -5.25 -17.05
N LEU A 98 -2.79 -4.77 -17.11
CA LEU A 98 -1.71 -5.18 -16.20
C LEU A 98 -1.60 -4.36 -14.91
N GLN A 99 -2.35 -3.27 -14.76
CA GLN A 99 -2.20 -2.30 -13.66
C GLN A 99 -0.77 -1.77 -13.53
N LEU A 100 -0.15 -1.40 -14.67
CA LEU A 100 1.20 -0.84 -14.68
C LEU A 100 1.25 0.51 -13.92
N PRO A 101 2.32 0.80 -13.17
CA PRO A 101 2.47 2.09 -12.50
C PRO A 101 2.56 3.22 -13.52
N LEU A 102 1.75 4.27 -13.32
CA LEU A 102 1.78 5.49 -14.12
C LEU A 102 2.84 6.42 -13.55
N GLY A 103 3.90 6.67 -14.33
CA GLY A 103 4.96 7.64 -14.00
C GLY A 103 4.70 9.01 -14.64
N SER A 104 5.75 9.57 -15.23
CA SER A 104 5.75 10.84 -15.98
C SER A 104 4.50 11.08 -16.82
N THR A 105 3.94 12.29 -16.74
CA THR A 105 2.90 12.75 -17.68
C THR A 105 3.47 13.05 -19.07
N ALA A 106 4.77 13.37 -19.14
CA ALA A 106 5.47 13.65 -20.38
C ALA A 106 6.05 12.39 -21.03
N SER A 107 5.79 12.28 -22.34
CA SER A 107 6.39 11.28 -23.22
C SER A 107 7.80 11.69 -23.64
N THR A 108 8.69 10.71 -23.75
CA THR A 108 10.06 10.86 -24.26
C THR A 108 10.14 10.72 -25.79
N TYR A 109 9.08 10.26 -26.45
CA TYR A 109 8.97 10.18 -27.90
C TYR A 109 8.60 11.52 -28.52
N SER A 110 9.32 11.92 -29.56
CA SER A 110 9.23 13.24 -30.20
C SER A 110 7.96 13.46 -31.03
N ASP A 111 7.24 12.39 -31.37
CA ASP A 111 5.98 12.40 -32.11
C ASP A 111 4.73 12.26 -31.21
N VAL A 112 4.92 12.25 -29.88
CA VAL A 112 3.86 12.18 -28.88
C VAL A 112 3.81 13.48 -28.10
N GLN A 113 2.61 14.04 -27.89
CA GLN A 113 2.47 15.32 -27.20
C GLN A 113 3.00 15.27 -25.74
N PRO A 114 3.88 16.20 -25.30
CA PRO A 114 4.54 16.13 -23.99
C PRO A 114 3.65 16.22 -22.74
N ASN A 115 2.32 16.34 -22.85
CA ASN A 115 1.36 16.06 -21.77
C ASN A 115 0.03 15.52 -22.35
N GLY A 116 0.10 14.75 -23.44
CA GLY A 116 -1.05 14.17 -24.12
C GLY A 116 -1.79 13.11 -23.31
N TRP A 117 -3.05 12.87 -23.65
CA TRP A 117 -3.95 11.94 -22.93
C TRP A 117 -3.37 10.52 -22.78
N ALA A 118 -2.63 10.05 -23.78
CA ALA A 118 -1.99 8.74 -23.81
C ALA A 118 -0.56 8.74 -23.26
N SER A 119 0.10 9.89 -23.08
CA SER A 119 1.55 9.99 -22.92
C SER A 119 2.10 9.24 -21.70
N ARG A 120 1.43 9.34 -20.54
CA ARG A 120 1.76 8.55 -19.33
C ARG A 120 1.59 7.04 -19.50
N TYR A 121 0.66 6.61 -20.35
CA TYR A 121 0.41 5.20 -20.65
C TYR A 121 1.45 4.65 -21.63
N ILE A 122 1.84 5.46 -22.62
CA ILE A 122 2.93 5.19 -23.56
C ILE A 122 4.25 4.98 -22.80
N GLU A 123 4.58 5.87 -21.85
CA GLU A 123 5.76 5.67 -20.99
C GLU A 123 5.63 4.46 -20.05
N ALA A 124 4.44 4.15 -19.54
CA ALA A 124 4.24 2.94 -18.72
C ALA A 124 4.52 1.64 -19.50
N VAL A 125 4.00 1.50 -20.74
CA VAL A 125 4.29 0.32 -21.58
C VAL A 125 5.70 0.29 -22.16
N ARG A 126 6.35 1.45 -22.29
CA ARG A 126 7.77 1.57 -22.63
C ARG A 126 8.67 1.12 -21.49
N ASN A 127 8.41 1.61 -20.27
CA ASN A 127 9.16 1.23 -19.06
C ASN A 127 8.99 -0.25 -18.71
N ALA A 128 7.81 -0.82 -19.01
CA ALA A 128 7.58 -2.26 -18.93
C ALA A 128 8.18 -3.07 -20.11
N GLY A 129 8.91 -2.43 -21.04
CA GLY A 129 9.60 -3.08 -22.17
C GLY A 129 8.68 -3.59 -23.30
N MET A 130 7.39 -3.29 -23.26
CA MET A 130 6.38 -3.86 -24.16
C MET A 130 6.31 -3.11 -25.50
N MET A 131 6.31 -1.78 -25.47
CA MET A 131 6.22 -0.91 -26.66
C MET A 131 7.34 0.14 -26.64
N VAL A 132 8.49 -0.20 -27.22
CA VAL A 132 9.71 0.64 -27.20
C VAL A 132 9.83 1.65 -28.37
N GLY A 133 8.75 1.88 -29.13
CA GLY A 133 8.74 2.77 -30.29
C GLY A 133 9.41 2.17 -31.52
N ASP A 134 10.05 3.01 -32.35
CA ASP A 134 10.76 2.61 -33.57
C ASP A 134 12.29 2.50 -33.42
N GLY A 135 12.84 2.93 -32.28
CA GLY A 135 14.28 2.97 -32.00
C GLY A 135 14.99 4.27 -32.41
N ASN A 136 14.33 5.19 -33.13
CA ASN A 136 14.89 6.49 -33.54
C ASN A 136 14.35 7.67 -32.71
N GLY A 137 13.43 7.41 -31.78
CA GLY A 137 12.79 8.43 -30.94
C GLY A 137 11.31 8.67 -31.24
N SER A 138 10.67 7.82 -32.05
CA SER A 138 9.25 7.94 -32.40
C SER A 138 8.43 6.74 -31.88
N PHE A 139 7.26 6.99 -31.31
CA PHE A 139 6.32 5.95 -30.87
C PHE A 139 5.35 5.52 -31.98
N ARG A 140 5.03 6.45 -32.88
CA ARG A 140 3.94 6.40 -33.87
C ARG A 140 2.58 6.18 -33.22
N PRO A 141 2.06 7.15 -32.44
CA PRO A 141 0.84 6.97 -31.63
C PRO A 141 -0.41 6.66 -32.47
N THR A 142 -0.59 7.35 -33.60
CA THR A 142 -1.78 7.26 -34.46
C THR A 142 -1.76 6.11 -35.47
N ASP A 143 -0.63 5.38 -35.61
CA ASP A 143 -0.57 4.19 -36.46
C ASP A 143 -1.47 3.08 -35.88
N PHE A 144 -2.21 2.37 -36.73
CA PHE A 144 -3.07 1.27 -36.30
C PHE A 144 -2.27 0.01 -35.98
N ILE A 145 -2.64 -0.69 -34.91
CA ILE A 145 -2.10 -2.02 -34.57
C ILE A 145 -2.69 -3.07 -35.53
N ASN A 146 -1.81 -3.81 -36.21
CA ASN A 146 -2.20 -5.00 -36.97
C ASN A 146 -2.21 -6.27 -36.10
N ARG A 147 -2.73 -7.38 -36.63
CA ARG A 147 -2.89 -8.64 -35.87
C ARG A 147 -1.57 -9.34 -35.55
N GLU A 148 -0.53 -9.24 -36.37
CA GLU A 148 0.78 -9.82 -36.02
C GLU A 148 1.54 -8.99 -34.98
N GLU A 149 1.46 -7.66 -35.04
CA GLU A 149 1.92 -6.77 -33.97
C GLU A 149 1.18 -7.06 -32.66
N LEU A 150 -0.15 -7.19 -32.69
CA LEU A 150 -0.94 -7.49 -31.51
C LEU A 150 -0.53 -8.81 -30.86
N ALA A 151 -0.27 -9.87 -31.65
CA ALA A 151 0.21 -11.13 -31.11
C ALA A 151 1.53 -10.97 -30.35
N VAL A 152 2.48 -10.19 -30.90
CA VAL A 152 3.74 -9.89 -30.20
C VAL A 152 3.51 -9.08 -28.93
N LEU A 153 2.64 -8.07 -28.96
CA LEU A 153 2.33 -7.26 -27.77
C LEU A 153 1.66 -8.08 -26.67
N LEU A 154 0.60 -8.84 -26.99
CA LEU A 154 -0.13 -9.66 -26.01
C LEU A 154 0.76 -10.73 -25.38
N MET A 155 1.57 -11.44 -26.17
CA MET A 155 2.43 -12.50 -25.65
C MET A 155 3.60 -11.97 -24.80
N ARG A 156 4.17 -10.81 -25.14
CA ARG A 156 5.17 -10.12 -24.30
C ARG A 156 4.55 -9.59 -23.02
N ALA A 157 3.41 -8.91 -23.12
CA ALA A 157 2.69 -8.35 -21.98
C ALA A 157 2.24 -9.44 -20.99
N ALA A 158 1.79 -10.58 -21.52
CA ALA A 158 1.43 -11.76 -20.73
C ALA A 158 2.63 -12.55 -20.21
N GLN A 159 3.86 -12.22 -20.63
CA GLN A 159 5.11 -12.95 -20.29
C GLN A 159 5.01 -14.46 -20.55
N LEU A 160 4.39 -14.85 -21.67
CA LEU A 160 4.20 -16.25 -22.03
C LEU A 160 5.47 -16.85 -22.68
N PRO A 161 5.87 -18.08 -22.32
CA PRO A 161 7.06 -18.70 -22.88
C PRO A 161 6.86 -19.02 -24.36
N LEU A 162 7.80 -18.58 -25.20
CA LEU A 162 7.79 -18.88 -26.63
C LEU A 162 8.35 -20.29 -26.88
N SER A 163 7.66 -21.08 -27.69
CA SER A 163 8.22 -22.33 -28.20
C SER A 163 9.33 -22.06 -29.22
N ALA A 164 10.54 -22.57 -28.96
CA ALA A 164 11.68 -22.44 -29.86
C ALA A 164 11.48 -23.17 -31.20
N ASP A 165 10.64 -24.21 -31.22
CA ASP A 165 10.36 -25.03 -32.41
C ASP A 165 9.23 -24.46 -33.30
N ALA A 166 8.72 -23.26 -32.99
CA ALA A 166 7.59 -22.59 -33.65
C ALA A 166 7.89 -22.08 -35.08
N THR A 167 8.42 -22.94 -35.95
CA THR A 167 8.93 -22.60 -37.29
C THR A 167 8.03 -23.06 -38.44
N ASP A 168 7.14 -24.02 -38.22
CA ASP A 168 6.15 -24.48 -39.20
C ASP A 168 4.81 -24.75 -38.51
N SER A 169 3.73 -24.14 -39.01
CA SER A 169 2.36 -24.48 -38.65
C SER A 169 1.53 -24.71 -39.92
N SER A 170 1.57 -25.94 -40.43
CA SER A 170 0.78 -26.40 -41.59
C SER A 170 -0.75 -26.22 -41.46
N SER A 171 -1.24 -25.85 -40.28
CA SER A 171 -2.63 -25.46 -39.99
C SER A 171 -2.99 -24.02 -40.40
N ILE A 172 -2.01 -23.11 -40.56
CA ILE A 172 -2.25 -21.68 -40.85
C ILE A 172 -2.03 -21.40 -42.33
N LYS A 173 -3.12 -21.16 -43.08
CA LYS A 173 -3.12 -21.01 -44.55
C LYS A 173 -2.22 -19.90 -45.09
N ASP A 174 -2.02 -18.85 -44.30
CA ASP A 174 -1.26 -17.64 -44.62
C ASP A 174 0.02 -17.49 -43.76
N TRP A 175 0.56 -18.59 -43.22
CA TRP A 175 1.79 -18.60 -42.41
C TRP A 175 2.97 -17.84 -43.05
N ASN A 176 3.13 -17.97 -44.36
CA ASN A 176 4.18 -17.29 -45.14
C ASN A 176 3.92 -15.78 -45.35
N GLY A 177 2.74 -15.28 -44.98
CA GLY A 177 2.41 -13.86 -44.92
C GLY A 177 2.62 -13.25 -43.53
N ILE A 178 2.90 -14.06 -42.50
CA ILE A 178 3.28 -13.59 -41.16
C ILE A 178 4.78 -13.28 -41.19
N SER A 179 5.15 -12.11 -40.70
CA SER A 179 6.55 -11.68 -40.57
C SER A 179 7.35 -12.66 -39.70
N PRO A 180 8.60 -13.03 -40.07
CA PRO A 180 9.39 -14.00 -39.30
C PRO A 180 9.66 -13.62 -37.83
N TRP A 181 9.66 -12.33 -37.50
CA TRP A 181 9.78 -11.84 -36.11
C TRP A 181 8.49 -12.03 -35.28
N ALA A 182 7.33 -12.20 -35.93
CA ALA A 182 6.03 -12.39 -35.31
C ALA A 182 5.61 -13.87 -35.23
N GLN A 183 6.05 -14.71 -36.17
CA GLN A 183 5.73 -16.15 -36.25
C GLN A 183 5.72 -16.92 -34.91
N PRO A 184 6.77 -16.87 -34.05
CA PRO A 184 6.75 -17.59 -32.77
C PRO A 184 5.69 -17.03 -31.79
N PHE A 185 5.43 -15.73 -31.81
CA PHE A 185 4.40 -15.09 -30.98
C PHE A 185 2.99 -15.40 -31.49
N VAL A 186 2.75 -15.41 -32.81
CA VAL A 186 1.46 -15.78 -33.40
C VAL A 186 1.12 -17.25 -33.10
N ASN A 187 2.08 -18.16 -33.27
CA ASN A 187 1.89 -19.56 -32.89
C ASN A 187 1.59 -19.70 -31.38
N THR A 188 2.34 -19.00 -30.52
CA THR A 188 2.10 -19.02 -29.06
C THR A 188 0.72 -18.45 -28.70
N ALA A 189 0.30 -17.35 -29.34
CA ALA A 189 -1.02 -16.74 -29.12
C ALA A 189 -2.19 -17.63 -29.55
N LEU A 190 -2.01 -18.43 -30.60
CA LEU A 190 -3.00 -19.42 -31.05
C LEU A 190 -3.02 -20.66 -30.15
N GLN A 191 -1.86 -21.16 -29.70
CA GLN A 191 -1.77 -22.29 -28.77
C GLN A 191 -2.32 -21.94 -27.37
N ALA A 192 -2.09 -20.73 -26.88
CA ALA A 192 -2.72 -20.19 -25.68
C ALA A 192 -4.20 -19.81 -25.89
N GLY A 193 -4.69 -19.83 -27.13
CA GLY A 193 -6.04 -19.37 -27.51
C GLY A 193 -6.33 -17.90 -27.17
N ALA A 194 -5.28 -17.08 -27.02
CA ALA A 194 -5.35 -15.63 -26.80
C ALA A 194 -5.82 -14.88 -28.06
N MET A 195 -5.56 -15.46 -29.23
CA MET A 195 -6.11 -15.06 -30.52
C MET A 195 -6.64 -16.29 -31.26
N GLN A 196 -7.44 -16.06 -32.31
CA GLN A 196 -7.97 -17.11 -33.18
C GLN A 196 -7.63 -16.81 -34.65
N ALA A 197 -7.43 -17.86 -35.45
CA ALA A 197 -7.36 -17.79 -36.91
C ALA A 197 -8.73 -18.14 -37.50
N VAL A 198 -9.11 -17.49 -38.61
CA VAL A 198 -10.38 -17.71 -39.33
C VAL A 198 -10.16 -18.64 -40.51
N GLU A 199 -11.25 -19.05 -41.19
CA GLU A 199 -11.15 -19.96 -42.36
C GLU A 199 -10.21 -19.46 -43.48
N THR A 200 -9.99 -18.15 -43.58
CA THR A 200 -9.09 -17.52 -44.57
C THR A 200 -7.63 -17.45 -44.12
N GLY A 201 -7.32 -17.67 -42.84
CA GLY A 201 -5.98 -17.52 -42.26
C GLY A 201 -5.95 -16.76 -40.93
N PHE A 202 -4.75 -16.42 -40.47
CA PHE A 202 -4.52 -15.56 -39.31
C PHE A 202 -4.74 -14.07 -39.64
N GLN A 203 -4.59 -13.65 -40.90
CA GLN A 203 -4.73 -12.29 -41.40
C GLN A 203 -3.78 -11.27 -40.72
N PRO A 204 -2.44 -11.48 -40.80
CA PRO A 204 -1.46 -10.73 -40.02
C PRO A 204 -1.53 -9.21 -40.21
N SER A 205 -1.58 -8.74 -41.46
CA SER A 205 -1.55 -7.30 -41.79
C SER A 205 -2.88 -6.58 -41.60
N THR A 206 -3.94 -7.24 -41.13
CA THR A 206 -5.25 -6.62 -40.92
C THR A 206 -5.26 -5.80 -39.61
N PRO A 207 -5.66 -4.50 -39.63
CA PRO A 207 -5.85 -3.71 -38.42
C PRO A 207 -6.91 -4.29 -37.49
N VAL A 208 -6.67 -4.21 -36.18
CA VAL A 208 -7.57 -4.76 -35.16
C VAL A 208 -8.71 -3.78 -34.86
N GLN A 209 -9.96 -4.24 -34.76
CA GLN A 209 -11.11 -3.40 -34.41
C GLN A 209 -11.41 -3.39 -32.90
N ARG A 210 -12.05 -2.32 -32.40
CA ARG A 210 -12.49 -2.19 -31.00
C ARG A 210 -13.41 -3.33 -30.52
N GLN A 211 -14.16 -3.96 -31.42
CA GLN A 211 -14.96 -5.16 -31.10
C GLN A 211 -14.13 -6.45 -30.92
N ASP A 212 -12.99 -6.57 -31.61
CA ASP A 212 -12.17 -7.80 -31.61
C ASP A 212 -11.21 -7.82 -30.41
N ILE A 213 -10.64 -6.67 -30.07
CA ILE A 213 -9.69 -6.54 -28.94
C ILE A 213 -10.32 -6.89 -27.59
N ALA A 214 -11.64 -6.70 -27.43
CA ALA A 214 -12.36 -7.05 -26.19
C ALA A 214 -12.25 -8.55 -25.85
N GLU A 215 -12.43 -9.43 -26.84
CA GLU A 215 -12.25 -10.88 -26.66
C GLU A 215 -10.78 -11.22 -26.38
N MET A 216 -9.86 -10.65 -27.17
CA MET A 216 -8.42 -10.96 -27.08
C MET A 216 -7.79 -10.53 -25.76
N LEU A 217 -8.20 -9.40 -25.18
CA LEU A 217 -7.75 -8.96 -23.85
C LEU A 217 -8.24 -9.91 -22.74
N LEU A 218 -9.52 -10.30 -22.77
CA LEU A 218 -10.07 -11.25 -21.80
C LEU A 218 -9.40 -12.63 -21.94
N ALA A 219 -9.27 -13.12 -23.17
CA ALA A 219 -8.62 -14.38 -23.52
C ALA A 219 -7.14 -14.42 -23.09
N THR A 220 -6.44 -13.29 -23.17
CA THR A 220 -5.02 -13.18 -22.77
C THR A 220 -4.88 -13.04 -21.26
N PHE A 221 -5.52 -12.04 -20.66
CA PHE A 221 -5.19 -11.57 -19.30
C PHE A 221 -6.14 -12.11 -18.21
N PHE A 222 -7.32 -12.61 -18.59
CA PHE A 222 -8.35 -13.11 -17.67
C PHE A 222 -8.82 -14.54 -18.04
N PRO A 223 -7.91 -15.53 -18.19
CA PRO A 223 -8.14 -16.84 -18.82
C PRO A 223 -8.94 -17.84 -17.97
N THR A 224 -9.92 -17.39 -17.18
CA THR A 224 -10.75 -18.21 -16.25
C THR A 224 -11.38 -19.47 -16.85
N GLU A 225 -11.59 -19.50 -18.17
CA GLU A 225 -12.24 -20.61 -18.89
C GLU A 225 -11.27 -21.74 -19.32
N ARG A 226 -9.97 -21.65 -19.01
CA ARG A 226 -8.95 -22.67 -19.38
C ARG A 226 -7.73 -22.67 -18.43
N PRO A 227 -6.90 -23.73 -18.42
CA PRO A 227 -5.64 -23.71 -17.70
C PRO A 227 -4.66 -22.68 -18.27
N ALA A 228 -4.12 -21.81 -17.41
CA ALA A 228 -3.09 -20.83 -17.73
C ALA A 228 -1.85 -21.04 -16.87
N PHE A 229 -0.68 -20.60 -17.34
CA PHE A 229 0.58 -20.79 -16.62
C PHE A 229 0.63 -19.94 -15.34
N LEU A 230 0.97 -20.59 -14.23
CA LEU A 230 1.27 -19.93 -12.96
C LEU A 230 2.73 -19.44 -12.99
N GLN A 231 2.92 -18.13 -13.00
CA GLN A 231 4.23 -17.51 -13.27
C GLN A 231 5.00 -17.15 -12.00
N ARG A 232 4.29 -16.70 -10.96
CA ARG A 232 4.86 -16.34 -9.65
C ARG A 232 3.84 -16.53 -8.54
N VAL A 233 4.32 -16.88 -7.36
CA VAL A 233 3.53 -17.07 -6.12
C VAL A 233 4.20 -16.25 -5.03
N GLU A 234 3.43 -15.44 -4.31
CA GLU A 234 3.81 -14.65 -3.14
C GLU A 234 2.72 -14.78 -2.06
N ASP A 235 2.97 -14.30 -0.84
CA ASP A 235 1.95 -14.35 0.20
C ASP A 235 0.68 -13.58 -0.22
N GLY A 236 -0.45 -14.27 -0.16
CA GLY A 236 -1.75 -13.80 -0.62
C GLY A 236 -1.90 -13.48 -2.11
N LYS A 237 -0.89 -13.71 -2.98
CA LYS A 237 -0.89 -13.23 -4.39
C LYS A 237 -0.25 -14.19 -5.38
N VAL A 238 -0.76 -14.20 -6.62
CA VAL A 238 -0.17 -14.94 -7.74
C VAL A 238 -0.16 -14.13 -9.04
N TRP A 239 0.78 -14.45 -9.94
CA TRP A 239 0.84 -13.87 -11.29
C TRP A 239 0.47 -14.92 -12.32
N ILE A 240 -0.51 -14.58 -13.17
CA ILE A 240 -1.01 -15.41 -14.26
C ILE A 240 -1.16 -14.51 -15.48
N ASN A 241 -0.47 -14.87 -16.57
CA ASN A 241 -0.40 -14.10 -17.81
C ASN A 241 -0.11 -12.59 -17.58
N GLY A 242 0.87 -12.29 -16.72
CA GLY A 242 1.29 -10.93 -16.36
C GLY A 242 0.39 -10.22 -15.33
N VAL A 243 -0.87 -10.65 -15.14
CA VAL A 243 -1.80 -10.04 -14.19
C VAL A 243 -1.56 -10.56 -12.77
N ALA A 244 -1.47 -9.64 -11.81
CA ALA A 244 -1.48 -9.97 -10.39
C ALA A 244 -2.92 -10.26 -9.91
N TYR A 245 -3.10 -11.40 -9.26
CA TYR A 245 -4.34 -11.81 -8.61
C TYR A 245 -4.16 -11.92 -7.10
N GLN A 246 -5.16 -11.51 -6.33
CA GLN A 246 -5.25 -11.81 -4.89
C GLN A 246 -5.80 -13.24 -4.68
N LEU A 247 -5.44 -13.85 -3.57
CA LEU A 247 -5.95 -15.16 -3.13
C LEU A 247 -7.04 -14.98 -2.06
N SER A 248 -8.03 -15.88 -2.04
CA SER A 248 -8.97 -16.01 -0.93
C SER A 248 -8.61 -17.19 -0.03
N ASP A 249 -9.17 -17.23 1.19
CA ASP A 249 -8.84 -18.24 2.20
C ASP A 249 -9.06 -19.70 1.74
N SER A 250 -9.96 -19.93 0.79
CA SER A 250 -10.21 -21.24 0.16
C SER A 250 -9.04 -21.76 -0.69
N VAL A 251 -8.21 -20.87 -1.25
CA VAL A 251 -7.16 -21.22 -2.22
C VAL A 251 -5.74 -20.90 -1.74
N LYS A 252 -5.59 -20.07 -0.70
CA LYS A 252 -4.27 -19.61 -0.22
C LYS A 252 -3.34 -20.71 0.28
N GLY A 253 -3.88 -21.83 0.78
CA GLY A 253 -3.08 -23.00 1.17
C GLY A 253 -2.46 -23.70 -0.03
N VAL A 254 -3.27 -23.99 -1.07
CA VAL A 254 -2.77 -24.61 -2.31
C VAL A 254 -1.72 -23.72 -2.99
N LEU A 255 -1.99 -22.42 -3.07
CA LEU A 255 -1.12 -21.42 -3.71
C LEU A 255 -0.25 -20.66 -2.69
N HIS A 256 0.25 -21.37 -1.67
CA HIS A 256 1.17 -20.83 -0.67
C HIS A 256 2.62 -20.74 -1.21
N PRO A 257 3.45 -19.75 -0.81
CA PRO A 257 4.84 -19.64 -1.28
C PRO A 257 5.74 -20.83 -0.96
N GLU A 258 5.44 -21.63 0.08
CA GLU A 258 6.16 -22.87 0.39
C GLU A 258 6.01 -23.91 -0.73
N ASN A 259 4.87 -23.91 -1.43
CA ASN A 259 4.61 -24.76 -2.59
C ASN A 259 5.27 -24.23 -3.89
N SER A 260 5.99 -23.10 -3.87
CA SER A 260 6.55 -22.46 -5.07
C SER A 260 7.43 -23.37 -5.93
N ALA A 261 8.13 -24.33 -5.32
CA ALA A 261 8.95 -25.31 -6.05
C ALA A 261 8.10 -26.31 -6.86
N ILE A 262 7.05 -26.90 -6.27
CA ILE A 262 6.16 -27.83 -7.01
C ILE A 262 5.23 -27.10 -7.99
N LEU A 263 4.93 -25.83 -7.71
CA LEU A 263 4.13 -24.94 -8.57
C LEU A 263 4.95 -24.38 -9.76
N GLN A 264 6.25 -24.66 -9.87
CA GLN A 264 7.07 -24.17 -10.99
C GLN A 264 6.58 -24.76 -12.33
N GLY A 265 6.13 -23.88 -13.24
CA GLY A 265 5.59 -24.30 -14.54
C GLY A 265 4.21 -24.98 -14.44
N ALA A 266 3.55 -24.94 -13.28
CA ALA A 266 2.20 -25.45 -13.12
C ALA A 266 1.19 -24.67 -13.99
N LYS A 267 0.07 -25.31 -14.32
CA LYS A 267 -1.08 -24.64 -14.96
C LYS A 267 -2.28 -24.65 -14.04
N VAL A 268 -2.99 -23.54 -13.98
CA VAL A 268 -4.16 -23.36 -13.10
C VAL A 268 -5.36 -22.86 -13.92
N GLN A 269 -6.52 -23.47 -13.69
CA GLN A 269 -7.82 -22.95 -14.11
C GLN A 269 -8.61 -22.58 -12.86
N PHE A 270 -9.29 -21.43 -12.89
CA PHE A 270 -9.77 -20.78 -11.68
C PHE A 270 -10.98 -19.88 -11.92
N THR A 271 -11.78 -19.71 -10.87
CA THR A 271 -12.81 -18.67 -10.80
C THR A 271 -12.23 -17.43 -10.12
N ALA A 272 -12.53 -16.23 -10.62
CA ALA A 272 -12.09 -14.98 -10.01
C ALA A 272 -13.18 -13.91 -10.04
N VAL A 273 -13.19 -13.05 -9.02
CA VAL A 273 -14.03 -11.84 -8.90
C VAL A 273 -13.12 -10.71 -8.45
N ASP A 274 -13.15 -9.57 -9.15
CA ASP A 274 -12.35 -8.37 -8.85
C ASP A 274 -10.86 -8.68 -8.63
N ARG A 275 -10.27 -9.41 -9.60
CA ARG A 275 -8.89 -9.96 -9.56
C ARG A 275 -8.55 -10.78 -8.31
N THR A 276 -9.54 -11.28 -7.57
CA THR A 276 -9.37 -12.22 -6.46
C THR A 276 -9.81 -13.62 -6.87
N ILE A 277 -8.89 -14.59 -6.86
CA ILE A 277 -9.20 -16.00 -7.11
C ILE A 277 -10.09 -16.53 -5.97
N LYS A 278 -11.20 -17.18 -6.31
CA LYS A 278 -12.20 -17.72 -5.36
C LYS A 278 -12.15 -19.25 -5.26
N SER A 279 -11.95 -19.93 -6.38
CA SER A 279 -11.74 -21.38 -6.42
C SER A 279 -10.79 -21.80 -7.56
N ILE A 280 -10.13 -22.93 -7.38
CA ILE A 280 -9.28 -23.58 -8.40
C ILE A 280 -10.07 -24.76 -8.96
N THR A 281 -10.48 -24.66 -10.23
CA THR A 281 -11.24 -25.70 -10.93
C THR A 281 -10.34 -26.69 -11.67
N LYS A 282 -9.05 -26.37 -11.83
CA LYS A 282 -8.03 -27.33 -12.27
C LYS A 282 -6.63 -26.91 -11.83
N LEU A 283 -5.80 -27.85 -11.40
CA LEU A 283 -4.36 -27.66 -11.19
C LEU A 283 -3.55 -28.77 -11.86
N GLU A 284 -2.57 -28.40 -12.67
CA GLU A 284 -1.64 -29.33 -13.34
C GLU A 284 -0.21 -29.05 -12.85
N LEU A 285 0.44 -30.02 -12.21
CA LEU A 285 1.80 -29.90 -11.68
C LEU A 285 2.82 -30.60 -12.59
N HIS A 286 3.82 -29.83 -13.04
CA HIS A 286 4.84 -30.25 -14.03
C HIS A 286 6.28 -30.22 -13.49
N ALA A 287 6.55 -29.49 -12.39
CA ALA A 287 7.84 -29.55 -11.70
C ALA A 287 8.13 -30.98 -11.20
N SER A 288 9.41 -31.36 -11.10
CA SER A 288 9.82 -32.67 -10.58
C SER A 288 10.84 -32.53 -9.46
N GLY A 289 10.72 -33.35 -8.42
CA GLY A 289 11.73 -33.51 -7.39
C GLY A 289 12.90 -34.37 -7.87
N GLN A 290 13.60 -34.99 -6.93
CA GLN A 290 14.72 -35.89 -7.18
C GLN A 290 14.56 -37.18 -6.36
N ALA A 291 15.17 -38.27 -6.81
CA ALA A 291 15.27 -39.48 -6.00
C ALA A 291 15.94 -39.20 -4.64
N ALA A 292 15.49 -39.88 -3.59
CA ALA A 292 16.07 -39.72 -2.26
C ALA A 292 17.58 -40.07 -2.26
N ALA A 293 18.39 -39.21 -1.64
CA ALA A 293 19.84 -39.44 -1.56
C ALA A 293 20.14 -40.70 -0.72
N ALA A 294 21.15 -41.47 -1.11
CA ALA A 294 21.47 -42.73 -0.45
C ALA A 294 21.60 -42.58 1.09
N GLN A 295 20.92 -43.46 1.84
CA GLN A 295 20.79 -43.44 3.31
C GLN A 295 19.91 -42.32 3.90
N SER A 296 19.21 -41.54 3.07
CA SER A 296 18.14 -40.63 3.51
C SER A 296 16.80 -41.38 3.66
N ALA A 297 15.76 -40.70 4.14
CA ALA A 297 14.42 -41.27 4.20
C ALA A 297 13.81 -41.43 2.79
N GLU A 298 12.90 -42.39 2.65
CA GLU A 298 12.05 -42.53 1.45
C GLU A 298 11.29 -41.22 1.19
N PHE A 299 11.10 -40.85 -0.07
CA PHE A 299 10.50 -39.58 -0.51
C PHE A 299 11.22 -38.28 -0.09
N SER A 300 12.39 -38.32 0.57
CA SER A 300 13.04 -37.10 1.09
C SER A 300 13.63 -36.17 0.02
N GLY A 301 13.56 -36.55 -1.27
CA GLY A 301 13.91 -35.69 -2.41
C GLY A 301 12.70 -35.18 -3.19
N ASN A 302 11.48 -35.52 -2.77
CA ASN A 302 10.26 -35.10 -3.44
C ASN A 302 10.04 -33.59 -3.31
N LEU A 303 9.35 -33.00 -4.30
CA LEU A 303 8.69 -31.71 -4.11
C LEU A 303 7.32 -31.95 -3.47
N THR A 304 6.93 -31.10 -2.53
CA THR A 304 5.67 -31.23 -1.78
C THR A 304 4.69 -30.13 -2.14
N LEU A 305 3.43 -30.50 -2.38
CA LEU A 305 2.27 -29.60 -2.32
C LEU A 305 1.58 -29.83 -0.97
N ASP A 306 1.75 -28.92 -0.01
CA ASP A 306 0.92 -28.92 1.19
C ASP A 306 -0.34 -28.08 0.95
N GLY A 307 -1.50 -28.68 1.13
CA GLY A 307 -2.78 -27.98 1.04
C GLY A 307 -3.09 -27.11 2.24
N HIS A 308 -2.39 -27.27 3.36
CA HIS A 308 -2.65 -26.64 4.66
C HIS A 308 -4.12 -26.81 5.14
N GLY A 309 -4.77 -27.93 4.77
CA GLY A 309 -6.18 -28.22 5.05
C GLY A 309 -7.19 -27.64 4.05
N ALA A 310 -6.74 -27.01 2.96
CA ALA A 310 -7.60 -26.41 1.95
C ALA A 310 -8.37 -27.44 1.11
N THR A 311 -9.37 -26.95 0.38
CA THR A 311 -10.15 -27.72 -0.60
C THR A 311 -9.92 -27.16 -2.00
N LEU A 312 -9.35 -27.98 -2.88
CA LEU A 312 -9.29 -27.75 -4.31
C LEU A 312 -10.65 -28.14 -4.93
N ASP A 313 -11.30 -27.17 -5.58
CA ASP A 313 -12.71 -27.20 -5.99
C ASP A 313 -12.97 -28.06 -7.23
N GLY A 314 -11.97 -28.20 -8.11
CA GLY A 314 -12.00 -29.10 -9.27
C GLY A 314 -10.93 -30.20 -9.24
N ASP A 315 -10.26 -30.41 -10.38
CA ASP A 315 -9.34 -31.55 -10.58
C ASP A 315 -7.88 -31.21 -10.22
N LEU A 316 -7.14 -32.22 -9.75
CA LEU A 316 -5.68 -32.16 -9.53
C LEU A 316 -4.96 -33.19 -10.40
N ILE A 317 -4.00 -32.73 -11.20
CA ILE A 317 -3.25 -33.56 -12.16
C ILE A 317 -1.74 -33.44 -11.89
N LEU A 318 -1.06 -34.59 -11.77
CA LEU A 318 0.38 -34.68 -11.52
C LEU A 318 1.10 -35.36 -12.71
N ALA A 319 2.01 -34.61 -13.34
CA ALA A 319 2.83 -35.07 -14.46
C ALA A 319 4.35 -35.01 -14.19
N GLY A 320 4.76 -34.36 -13.11
CA GLY A 320 6.15 -34.39 -12.63
C GLY A 320 6.49 -35.65 -11.84
N ASN A 321 7.79 -35.88 -11.60
CA ASN A 321 8.33 -37.06 -10.90
C ASN A 321 8.78 -36.69 -9.48
N TYR A 322 8.80 -37.67 -8.55
CA TYR A 322 9.19 -37.47 -7.14
C TYR A 322 8.33 -36.38 -6.48
N LEU A 323 7.03 -36.64 -6.34
CA LEU A 323 6.05 -35.67 -5.86
C LEU A 323 5.31 -36.16 -4.61
N THR A 324 5.07 -35.25 -3.67
CA THR A 324 4.31 -35.46 -2.44
C THR A 324 3.09 -34.53 -2.41
N VAL A 325 1.91 -35.03 -2.00
CA VAL A 325 0.72 -34.20 -1.74
C VAL A 325 0.24 -34.38 -0.30
N SER A 326 0.23 -33.29 0.47
CA SER A 326 -0.09 -33.29 1.91
C SER A 326 -1.33 -32.47 2.23
N ASN A 327 -2.11 -32.89 3.23
CA ASN A 327 -3.18 -32.12 3.89
C ASN A 327 -4.20 -31.45 2.94
N LEU A 328 -4.55 -32.11 1.82
CA LEU A 328 -5.38 -31.53 0.77
C LEU A 328 -6.71 -32.28 0.60
N THR A 329 -7.80 -31.55 0.37
CA THR A 329 -9.06 -32.13 -0.14
C THR A 329 -9.21 -31.77 -1.62
N VAL A 330 -9.45 -32.77 -2.47
CA VAL A 330 -9.79 -32.62 -3.90
C VAL A 330 -11.26 -32.97 -4.08
N ALA A 331 -12.06 -32.00 -4.55
CA ALA A 331 -13.51 -32.15 -4.65
C ALA A 331 -13.97 -32.88 -5.93
N HIS A 332 -13.17 -32.87 -7.00
CA HIS A 332 -13.40 -33.68 -8.20
C HIS A 332 -12.29 -34.75 -8.34
N ASP A 333 -11.70 -34.93 -9.53
CA ASP A 333 -10.83 -36.06 -9.83
C ASP A 333 -9.34 -35.74 -9.55
N PHE A 334 -8.59 -36.76 -9.13
CA PHE A 334 -7.16 -36.72 -8.88
C PHE A 334 -6.44 -37.67 -9.86
N GLN A 335 -5.51 -37.17 -10.67
CA GLN A 335 -4.85 -37.95 -11.72
C GLN A 335 -3.33 -37.95 -11.56
N ILE A 336 -2.76 -39.15 -11.43
CA ILE A 336 -1.33 -39.42 -11.63
C ILE A 336 -1.16 -39.83 -13.10
N THR A 337 -0.57 -38.96 -13.92
CA THR A 337 -0.50 -39.16 -15.39
C THR A 337 0.67 -40.07 -15.79
N PRO A 338 0.71 -40.60 -17.03
CA PRO A 338 1.79 -41.47 -17.50
C PRO A 338 3.19 -40.82 -17.53
N GLU A 339 3.29 -39.49 -17.47
CA GLU A 339 4.54 -38.73 -17.39
C GLU A 339 5.22 -38.84 -16.01
N LEU A 340 4.44 -39.06 -14.94
CA LEU A 340 4.95 -39.45 -13.63
C LEU A 340 5.38 -40.93 -13.73
N THR A 341 6.68 -41.18 -13.76
CA THR A 341 7.29 -42.50 -14.04
C THR A 341 8.15 -43.03 -12.89
N ASN A 342 8.19 -42.32 -11.76
CA ASN A 342 8.93 -42.64 -10.54
C ASN A 342 8.02 -42.45 -9.29
N ASP A 343 8.58 -42.54 -8.08
CA ASP A 343 7.93 -42.31 -6.78
C ASP A 343 6.83 -41.23 -6.74
N PHE A 344 5.74 -41.56 -6.04
CA PHE A 344 4.71 -40.61 -5.57
C PHE A 344 4.28 -40.94 -4.14
N SER A 345 4.01 -39.92 -3.31
CA SER A 345 3.39 -40.09 -2.00
C SER A 345 2.28 -39.08 -1.70
N ALA A 346 1.34 -39.49 -0.84
CA ALA A 346 0.29 -38.63 -0.32
C ALA A 346 0.08 -38.85 1.19
N HIS A 347 -0.09 -37.77 1.95
CA HIS A 347 -0.34 -37.80 3.38
C HIS A 347 -1.58 -36.97 3.71
N HIS A 348 -2.58 -37.57 4.36
CA HIS A 348 -3.86 -36.91 4.67
C HIS A 348 -4.63 -36.34 3.45
N LEU A 349 -4.41 -36.90 2.25
CA LEU A 349 -5.14 -36.55 1.03
C LEU A 349 -6.57 -37.09 1.09
N GLN A 350 -7.56 -36.27 0.72
CA GLN A 350 -8.96 -36.66 0.59
C GLN A 350 -9.43 -36.42 -0.84
N VAL A 351 -9.89 -37.45 -1.55
CA VAL A 351 -10.41 -37.35 -2.92
C VAL A 351 -11.89 -37.73 -2.94
N GLN A 352 -12.74 -36.78 -3.30
CA GLN A 352 -14.20 -36.97 -3.35
C GLN A 352 -14.66 -37.59 -4.69
N GLY A 353 -13.97 -37.28 -5.79
CA GLY A 353 -14.16 -37.91 -7.09
C GLY A 353 -13.36 -39.21 -7.25
N LYS A 354 -12.78 -39.41 -8.44
CA LYS A 354 -11.92 -40.54 -8.78
C LYS A 354 -10.44 -40.21 -8.60
N THR A 355 -9.67 -41.19 -8.14
CA THR A 355 -8.22 -41.24 -8.25
C THR A 355 -7.83 -42.12 -9.44
N LEU A 356 -7.18 -41.55 -10.47
CA LEU A 356 -6.69 -42.26 -11.64
C LEU A 356 -5.17 -42.46 -11.53
N ILE A 357 -4.72 -43.73 -11.46
CA ILE A 357 -3.31 -44.10 -11.33
C ILE A 357 -2.81 -44.65 -12.67
N GLN A 358 -2.21 -43.77 -13.46
CA GLN A 358 -1.71 -44.05 -14.82
C GLN A 358 -0.18 -43.92 -14.93
N GLY A 359 0.45 -43.32 -13.92
CA GLY A 359 1.90 -43.27 -13.70
C GLY A 359 2.35 -44.07 -12.46
N GLY A 360 3.60 -43.84 -12.05
CA GLY A 360 4.30 -44.54 -10.96
C GLY A 360 5.19 -45.69 -11.45
N ASP A 361 6.22 -46.03 -10.69
CA ASP A 361 7.17 -47.12 -10.95
C ASP A 361 6.72 -48.46 -10.31
N GLN A 362 7.66 -49.35 -10.01
CA GLN A 362 7.43 -50.63 -9.31
C GLN A 362 7.73 -50.56 -7.80
N ASP A 363 8.27 -49.43 -7.32
CA ASP A 363 8.73 -49.26 -5.95
C ASP A 363 7.58 -48.71 -5.08
N THR A 364 7.12 -47.45 -5.22
CA THR A 364 6.00 -46.93 -4.41
C THR A 364 5.14 -45.82 -5.06
N VAL A 365 3.81 -46.05 -5.05
CA VAL A 365 2.75 -45.03 -5.08
C VAL A 365 2.00 -45.06 -3.72
N LEU A 366 2.35 -44.17 -2.79
CA LEU A 366 1.89 -44.20 -1.39
C LEU A 366 0.67 -43.31 -1.12
N PHE A 367 -0.27 -43.82 -0.32
CA PHE A 367 -1.35 -43.07 0.33
C PHE A 367 -1.38 -43.37 1.84
N GLU A 368 -0.85 -42.47 2.65
CA GLU A 368 -0.88 -42.53 4.11
C GLU A 368 -2.04 -41.69 4.69
N ALA A 369 -2.79 -42.29 5.63
CA ALA A 369 -3.90 -41.66 6.36
C ALA A 369 -4.92 -40.90 5.47
N SER A 370 -5.10 -41.37 4.24
CA SER A 370 -5.79 -40.69 3.12
C SER A 370 -7.16 -41.35 2.81
N GLN A 371 -8.13 -40.57 2.34
CA GLN A 371 -9.52 -41.02 2.11
C GLN A 371 -9.88 -40.94 0.63
N LEU A 372 -10.04 -42.10 -0.03
CA LEU A 372 -10.29 -42.19 -1.48
C LEU A 372 -11.64 -42.88 -1.74
N GLN A 373 -12.53 -42.23 -2.50
CA GLN A 373 -13.82 -42.82 -2.87
C GLN A 373 -13.67 -43.91 -3.94
N SER A 374 -13.16 -43.55 -5.11
CA SER A 374 -12.93 -44.48 -6.23
C SER A 374 -11.48 -44.38 -6.70
N VAL A 375 -10.81 -45.52 -6.91
CA VAL A 375 -9.45 -45.61 -7.46
C VAL A 375 -9.49 -46.47 -8.72
N GLU A 376 -8.94 -45.97 -9.83
CA GLU A 376 -8.80 -46.69 -11.10
C GLU A 376 -7.31 -46.80 -11.47
N VAL A 377 -6.77 -48.02 -11.47
CA VAL A 377 -5.36 -48.30 -11.76
C VAL A 377 -5.25 -48.87 -13.17
N SER A 378 -4.57 -48.12 -14.04
CA SER A 378 -4.28 -48.53 -15.42
C SER A 378 -2.79 -48.54 -15.77
N LYS A 379 -1.91 -48.13 -14.86
CA LYS A 379 -0.46 -48.31 -15.00
C LYS A 379 -0.10 -49.79 -14.85
N GLN A 380 0.65 -50.33 -15.82
CA GLN A 380 1.20 -51.69 -15.74
C GLN A 380 2.32 -51.78 -14.70
N ASP A 381 2.27 -52.86 -13.92
CA ASP A 381 3.20 -53.30 -12.88
C ASP A 381 3.40 -52.32 -11.70
N VAL A 382 2.48 -51.38 -11.47
CA VAL A 382 2.60 -50.40 -10.38
C VAL A 382 2.42 -51.02 -9.00
N HIS A 383 3.15 -50.49 -8.00
CA HIS A 383 2.94 -50.81 -6.60
C HIS A 383 2.19 -49.69 -5.88
N VAL A 384 0.94 -49.94 -5.47
CA VAL A 384 0.11 -48.98 -4.72
C VAL A 384 0.06 -49.39 -3.24
N VAL A 385 0.41 -48.46 -2.36
CA VAL A 385 0.56 -48.69 -0.92
C VAL A 385 -0.42 -47.82 -0.13
N ALA A 386 -1.16 -48.41 0.80
CA ALA A 386 -2.09 -47.71 1.70
C ALA A 386 -1.71 -47.92 3.18
N LEU A 387 -1.30 -46.87 3.88
CA LEU A 387 -0.79 -46.93 5.25
C LEU A 387 -1.58 -46.06 6.25
N GLY A 388 -1.45 -46.35 7.53
CA GLY A 388 -2.15 -45.68 8.62
C GLY A 388 -3.67 -45.84 8.49
N ASN A 389 -4.44 -44.82 8.86
CA ASN A 389 -5.91 -44.84 8.76
C ASN A 389 -6.44 -44.59 7.32
N SER A 390 -5.68 -44.98 6.29
CA SER A 390 -6.11 -44.84 4.89
C SER A 390 -7.35 -45.69 4.58
N SER A 391 -8.30 -45.14 3.83
CA SER A 391 -9.52 -45.85 3.41
C SER A 391 -9.77 -45.71 1.92
N VAL A 392 -10.04 -46.83 1.25
CA VAL A 392 -10.46 -46.89 -0.15
C VAL A 392 -11.80 -47.61 -0.24
N GLN A 393 -12.85 -46.91 -0.70
CA GLN A 393 -14.19 -47.50 -0.80
C GLN A 393 -14.29 -48.45 -2.01
N GLN A 394 -13.81 -48.03 -3.18
CA GLN A 394 -13.67 -48.89 -4.35
C GLN A 394 -12.33 -48.67 -5.05
N MET A 395 -11.62 -49.76 -5.33
CA MET A 395 -10.47 -49.81 -6.22
C MET A 395 -10.79 -50.71 -7.42
N THR A 396 -10.37 -50.32 -8.62
CA THR A 396 -10.55 -51.07 -9.86
C THR A 396 -9.22 -51.17 -10.58
N LEU A 397 -8.78 -52.40 -10.89
CA LEU A 397 -7.50 -52.69 -11.54
C LEU A 397 -7.78 -53.13 -12.98
N SER A 398 -7.24 -52.41 -13.97
CA SER A 398 -7.31 -52.76 -15.40
C SER A 398 -5.94 -53.13 -16.00
N SER A 399 -4.95 -53.35 -15.15
CA SER A 399 -3.57 -53.74 -15.45
C SER A 399 -3.04 -54.64 -14.34
N ASP A 400 -1.90 -55.30 -14.55
CA ASP A 400 -1.21 -56.00 -13.47
C ASP A 400 -0.63 -54.99 -12.48
N ALA A 401 -0.73 -55.29 -11.17
CA ALA A 401 -0.32 -54.40 -10.10
C ALA A 401 -0.04 -55.15 -8.79
N THR A 402 0.76 -54.57 -7.91
CA THR A 402 0.84 -54.95 -6.49
C THR A 402 0.07 -53.93 -5.66
N ILE A 403 -0.80 -54.39 -4.77
CA ILE A 403 -1.51 -53.55 -3.80
C ILE A 403 -1.14 -54.02 -2.39
N THR A 404 -0.65 -53.10 -1.57
CA THR A 404 -0.21 -53.37 -0.19
C THR A 404 -0.96 -52.47 0.78
N ASN A 405 -1.56 -53.04 1.83
CA ASN A 405 -2.17 -52.27 2.92
C ASN A 405 -1.79 -52.83 4.30
N ASP A 406 -1.73 -51.97 5.30
CA ASP A 406 -1.43 -52.37 6.68
C ASP A 406 -2.68 -52.82 7.48
N SER A 407 -2.54 -53.01 8.80
CA SER A 407 -3.63 -53.46 9.68
C SER A 407 -4.56 -52.34 10.17
N THR A 408 -4.24 -51.07 9.91
CA THR A 408 -5.04 -49.89 10.26
C THR A 408 -5.85 -49.36 9.09
N SER A 409 -5.34 -49.54 7.88
CA SER A 409 -5.96 -49.14 6.61
C SER A 409 -7.07 -50.11 6.20
N THR A 410 -8.02 -49.62 5.40
CA THR A 410 -9.19 -50.40 4.97
C THR A 410 -9.42 -50.28 3.47
N LEU A 411 -9.16 -51.38 2.75
CA LEU A 411 -9.61 -51.59 1.37
C LEU A 411 -10.98 -52.29 1.42
N GLN A 412 -12.06 -51.56 1.09
CA GLN A 412 -13.42 -52.09 1.17
C GLN A 412 -13.73 -53.02 -0.01
N GLN A 413 -13.55 -52.55 -1.25
CA GLN A 413 -13.68 -53.38 -2.45
C GLN A 413 -12.51 -53.18 -3.42
N VAL A 414 -11.86 -54.28 -3.82
CA VAL A 414 -10.89 -54.31 -4.94
C VAL A 414 -11.48 -55.10 -6.11
N THR A 415 -11.54 -54.52 -7.30
CA THR A 415 -12.20 -55.08 -8.48
C THR A 415 -11.20 -55.33 -9.60
N LEU A 416 -11.01 -56.59 -10.00
CA LEU A 416 -10.10 -56.99 -11.07
C LEU A 416 -10.88 -57.03 -12.40
N ALA A 417 -10.58 -56.09 -13.28
CA ALA A 417 -11.15 -55.97 -14.62
C ALA A 417 -10.27 -56.65 -15.68
N THR A 418 -10.71 -56.62 -16.94
CA THR A 418 -9.88 -57.08 -18.07
C THR A 418 -8.60 -56.25 -18.15
N GLY A 419 -7.47 -56.92 -18.41
CA GLY A 419 -6.12 -56.36 -18.32
C GLY A 419 -5.38 -56.80 -17.04
N ALA A 420 -6.06 -56.88 -15.90
CA ALA A 420 -5.50 -57.42 -14.66
C ALA A 420 -5.47 -58.96 -14.68
N GLN A 421 -4.30 -59.54 -14.90
CA GLN A 421 -4.05 -60.98 -15.05
C GLN A 421 -3.18 -61.55 -13.92
N GLN A 422 -2.28 -60.75 -13.37
CA GLN A 422 -1.39 -61.05 -12.24
C GLN A 422 -1.54 -59.93 -11.22
N VAL A 423 -2.24 -60.19 -10.11
CA VAL A 423 -2.43 -59.20 -9.03
C VAL A 423 -1.90 -59.75 -7.73
N ASN A 424 -0.98 -59.00 -7.13
CA ASN A 424 -0.39 -59.32 -5.83
C ASN A 424 -1.09 -58.47 -4.75
N LEU A 425 -1.76 -59.11 -3.79
CA LEU A 425 -2.42 -58.42 -2.68
C LEU A 425 -1.72 -58.75 -1.35
N GLN A 426 -1.42 -57.71 -0.57
CA GLN A 426 -0.87 -57.80 0.77
C GLN A 426 -1.70 -56.96 1.73
N GLY A 427 -2.06 -57.48 2.91
CA GLY A 427 -2.87 -56.74 3.89
C GLY A 427 -4.28 -57.30 4.11
N SER A 428 -5.21 -56.44 4.53
CA SER A 428 -6.62 -56.81 4.81
C SER A 428 -7.59 -56.13 3.85
N VAL A 429 -8.35 -56.93 3.10
CA VAL A 429 -9.34 -56.49 2.09
C VAL A 429 -10.72 -57.02 2.45
N LYS A 430 -11.75 -56.19 2.55
CA LYS A 430 -13.09 -56.67 2.92
C LYS A 430 -13.74 -57.46 1.78
N GLN A 431 -13.65 -56.99 0.54
CA GLN A 431 -14.14 -57.69 -0.64
C GLN A 431 -13.19 -57.60 -1.84
N VAL A 432 -12.98 -58.72 -2.54
CA VAL A 432 -12.34 -58.78 -3.85
C VAL A 432 -13.38 -59.25 -4.87
N VAL A 433 -13.48 -58.58 -6.02
CA VAL A 433 -14.43 -58.91 -7.10
C VAL A 433 -13.65 -59.17 -8.40
N ILE A 434 -13.86 -60.32 -9.04
CA ILE A 434 -13.12 -60.73 -10.24
C ILE A 434 -14.07 -60.75 -11.45
N ASN A 435 -13.93 -59.72 -12.28
CA ASN A 435 -14.76 -59.44 -13.46
C ASN A 435 -13.98 -59.55 -14.80
N SER A 436 -12.67 -59.80 -14.76
CA SER A 436 -11.80 -59.91 -15.94
C SER A 436 -12.30 -60.92 -16.98
N ALA A 437 -12.18 -60.59 -18.26
CA ALA A 437 -12.40 -61.52 -19.36
C ALA A 437 -11.17 -62.44 -19.64
N GLN A 438 -10.06 -62.24 -18.94
CA GLN A 438 -8.80 -62.96 -19.10
C GLN A 438 -8.48 -63.84 -17.88
N ALA A 439 -7.58 -64.80 -18.05
CA ALA A 439 -7.13 -65.65 -16.95
C ALA A 439 -6.48 -64.79 -15.85
N THR A 440 -6.96 -64.92 -14.61
CA THR A 440 -6.59 -64.05 -13.49
C THR A 440 -5.94 -64.86 -12.38
N THR A 441 -4.78 -64.42 -11.89
CA THR A 441 -4.06 -65.04 -10.77
C THR A 441 -3.90 -64.02 -9.64
N LEU A 442 -4.34 -64.41 -8.44
CA LEU A 442 -4.24 -63.62 -7.21
C LEU A 442 -3.13 -64.20 -6.33
N THR A 443 -2.14 -63.39 -5.95
CA THR A 443 -0.96 -63.78 -5.15
C THR A 443 -0.84 -62.94 -3.87
N GLY A 444 0.26 -63.10 -3.13
CA GLY A 444 0.60 -62.26 -1.97
C GLY A 444 0.24 -62.85 -0.60
N GLN A 445 0.09 -61.97 0.39
CA GLN A 445 -0.19 -62.26 1.80
C GLN A 445 -1.44 -61.47 2.25
N ALA A 446 -2.62 -61.88 1.78
CA ALA A 446 -3.87 -61.13 2.02
C ALA A 446 -4.86 -61.88 2.93
N GLU A 447 -5.46 -61.17 3.88
CA GLU A 447 -6.67 -61.59 4.59
C GLU A 447 -7.90 -60.97 3.91
N ILE A 448 -8.64 -61.79 3.17
CA ILE A 448 -9.77 -61.35 2.34
C ILE A 448 -11.08 -61.79 2.98
N GLY A 449 -11.97 -60.84 3.28
CA GLY A 449 -13.29 -61.14 3.85
C GLY A 449 -14.16 -61.97 2.89
N ASN A 450 -14.35 -61.47 1.67
CA ASN A 450 -15.15 -62.10 0.62
C ASN A 450 -14.46 -62.02 -0.75
N VAL A 451 -14.32 -63.13 -1.47
CA VAL A 451 -13.89 -63.17 -2.88
C VAL A 451 -15.09 -63.51 -3.75
N VAL A 452 -15.47 -62.64 -4.68
CA VAL A 452 -16.63 -62.80 -5.58
C VAL A 452 -16.15 -62.98 -7.02
N VAL A 453 -16.35 -64.16 -7.60
CA VAL A 453 -15.95 -64.48 -8.97
C VAL A 453 -17.14 -64.41 -9.92
N ASN A 454 -17.11 -63.46 -10.86
CA ASN A 454 -18.08 -63.32 -11.94
C ASN A 454 -17.47 -63.68 -13.32
N SER A 455 -16.14 -63.74 -13.42
CA SER A 455 -15.39 -64.08 -14.64
C SER A 455 -15.74 -65.47 -15.20
N SER A 456 -15.83 -65.57 -16.53
CA SER A 456 -15.88 -66.85 -17.26
C SER A 456 -14.51 -67.41 -17.64
N ALA A 457 -13.42 -66.73 -17.26
CA ALA A 457 -12.05 -67.16 -17.49
C ALA A 457 -11.50 -67.94 -16.27
N PRO A 458 -10.36 -68.64 -16.41
CA PRO A 458 -9.73 -69.33 -15.28
C PRO A 458 -9.25 -68.33 -14.20
N VAL A 459 -9.56 -68.62 -12.94
CA VAL A 459 -9.13 -67.84 -11.79
C VAL A 459 -8.28 -68.73 -10.87
N THR A 460 -7.06 -68.30 -10.55
CA THR A 460 -6.20 -68.99 -9.58
C THR A 460 -6.02 -68.13 -8.34
N LEU A 461 -6.47 -68.63 -7.20
CA LEU A 461 -6.20 -68.05 -5.89
C LEU A 461 -4.96 -68.75 -5.33
N ASN A 462 -3.86 -68.01 -5.25
CA ASN A 462 -2.56 -68.45 -4.73
C ASN A 462 -1.99 -67.42 -3.72
N SER A 463 -2.87 -66.75 -2.98
CA SER A 463 -2.46 -65.98 -1.80
C SER A 463 -2.07 -66.95 -0.68
N THR A 464 -1.18 -66.52 0.20
CA THR A 464 -0.71 -67.30 1.38
C THR A 464 -1.51 -67.00 2.65
N GLY A 465 -2.44 -66.04 2.59
CA GLY A 465 -3.32 -65.67 3.69
C GLY A 465 -4.64 -66.45 3.72
N THR A 466 -5.71 -65.76 4.15
CA THR A 466 -7.03 -66.36 4.39
C THR A 466 -8.12 -65.74 3.52
N VAL A 467 -9.14 -66.52 3.20
CA VAL A 467 -10.37 -66.09 2.54
C VAL A 467 -11.54 -66.51 3.41
N GLY A 468 -12.29 -65.54 3.96
CA GLY A 468 -13.46 -65.81 4.81
C GLY A 468 -14.56 -66.53 4.03
N ASN A 469 -14.96 -65.96 2.89
CA ASN A 469 -15.92 -66.55 1.97
C ASN A 469 -15.42 -66.47 0.52
N LEU A 470 -15.49 -67.59 -0.20
CA LEU A 470 -15.30 -67.65 -1.66
C LEU A 470 -16.65 -67.85 -2.35
N GLN A 471 -17.17 -66.80 -2.97
CA GLN A 471 -18.40 -66.81 -3.76
C GLN A 471 -18.09 -66.94 -5.25
N VAL A 472 -18.73 -67.90 -5.93
CA VAL A 472 -18.66 -68.03 -7.40
C VAL A 472 -20.06 -67.89 -8.00
N ASN A 473 -20.21 -66.92 -8.90
CA ASN A 473 -21.51 -66.54 -9.48
C ASN A 473 -21.72 -67.03 -10.92
N ASN A 474 -20.65 -67.26 -11.68
CA ASN A 474 -20.72 -67.61 -13.10
C ASN A 474 -20.49 -69.12 -13.29
N ALA A 475 -21.43 -69.79 -13.97
CA ALA A 475 -21.37 -71.24 -14.18
C ALA A 475 -20.23 -71.70 -15.12
N ALA A 476 -19.60 -70.76 -15.83
CA ALA A 476 -18.41 -71.00 -16.65
C ALA A 476 -17.08 -70.71 -15.91
N SER A 477 -17.11 -70.20 -14.68
CA SER A 477 -15.89 -69.96 -13.88
C SER A 477 -15.13 -71.27 -13.62
N SER A 478 -13.80 -71.19 -13.61
CA SER A 478 -12.93 -72.27 -13.15
C SER A 478 -11.98 -71.70 -12.09
N VAL A 479 -12.27 -71.96 -10.82
CA VAL A 479 -11.56 -71.39 -9.66
C VAL A 479 -10.67 -72.45 -9.00
N LYS A 480 -9.37 -72.23 -9.06
CA LYS A 480 -8.35 -73.07 -8.42
C LYS A 480 -7.86 -72.39 -7.14
N VAL A 481 -8.13 -72.99 -5.99
CA VAL A 481 -7.54 -72.60 -4.71
C VAL A 481 -6.24 -73.38 -4.55
N SER A 482 -5.12 -72.70 -4.32
CA SER A 482 -3.83 -73.37 -4.08
C SER A 482 -3.72 -73.89 -2.65
N SER A 483 -2.75 -74.78 -2.39
CA SER A 483 -2.42 -75.28 -1.05
C SER A 483 -2.05 -74.19 -0.04
N ASN A 484 -1.77 -72.98 -0.52
CA ASN A 484 -1.32 -71.85 0.29
C ASN A 484 -2.50 -70.99 0.76
N THR A 485 -3.63 -71.01 0.04
CA THR A 485 -4.81 -70.19 0.34
C THR A 485 -5.77 -70.95 1.24
N LYS A 486 -6.00 -70.48 2.47
CA LYS A 486 -7.00 -71.06 3.37
C LYS A 486 -8.36 -70.43 3.13
N VAL A 487 -9.37 -71.23 2.79
CA VAL A 487 -10.75 -70.76 2.56
C VAL A 487 -11.67 -71.30 3.65
N SER A 488 -12.33 -70.43 4.42
CA SER A 488 -13.18 -70.82 5.55
C SER A 488 -14.58 -71.25 5.12
N ASN A 489 -15.17 -70.59 4.12
CA ASN A 489 -16.45 -70.94 3.52
C ASN A 489 -16.41 -70.83 1.98
N VAL A 490 -17.14 -71.71 1.28
CA VAL A 490 -17.35 -71.64 -0.18
C VAL A 490 -18.85 -71.53 -0.44
N SER A 491 -19.24 -70.59 -1.30
CA SER A 491 -20.62 -70.32 -1.69
C SER A 491 -20.73 -70.31 -3.23
N LEU A 492 -21.75 -70.98 -3.76
CA LEU A 492 -21.96 -71.13 -5.20
C LEU A 492 -23.35 -70.62 -5.56
N ALA A 493 -23.46 -69.76 -6.57
CA ALA A 493 -24.75 -69.30 -7.07
C ALA A 493 -25.54 -70.42 -7.74
N ALA A 494 -26.85 -70.24 -7.85
CA ALA A 494 -27.75 -71.23 -8.47
C ALA A 494 -27.34 -71.52 -9.93
N GLY A 495 -27.00 -72.77 -10.21
CA GLY A 495 -26.52 -73.23 -11.53
C GLY A 495 -25.00 -73.34 -11.67
N VAL A 496 -24.21 -72.86 -10.71
CA VAL A 496 -22.75 -73.05 -10.70
C VAL A 496 -22.41 -74.48 -10.22
N PRO A 497 -21.66 -75.28 -10.98
CA PRO A 497 -21.33 -76.65 -10.59
C PRO A 497 -20.28 -76.68 -9.46
N ALA A 498 -20.34 -77.66 -8.56
CA ALA A 498 -19.35 -77.80 -7.49
C ALA A 498 -17.90 -77.94 -7.99
N ALA A 499 -17.71 -78.47 -9.20
CA ALA A 499 -16.40 -78.57 -9.87
C ALA A 499 -15.81 -77.22 -10.32
N ALA A 500 -16.57 -76.11 -10.24
CA ALA A 500 -16.06 -74.76 -10.50
C ALA A 500 -15.11 -74.26 -9.39
N VAL A 501 -15.02 -74.95 -8.24
CA VAL A 501 -14.06 -74.66 -7.17
C VAL A 501 -13.30 -75.93 -6.81
N SER A 502 -11.99 -75.82 -6.61
CA SER A 502 -11.14 -76.92 -6.13
C SER A 502 -10.16 -76.44 -5.06
N GLY A 503 -10.07 -77.15 -3.91
CA GLY A 503 -8.97 -77.03 -2.95
C GLY A 503 -9.30 -76.86 -1.44
N ALA A 504 -10.56 -76.62 -1.02
CA ALA A 504 -10.88 -76.20 0.36
C ALA A 504 -11.58 -77.27 1.24
N THR A 505 -11.37 -77.24 2.57
CA THR A 505 -11.97 -78.15 3.58
C THR A 505 -12.17 -77.51 4.98
N PRO A 506 -13.37 -77.61 5.62
CA PRO A 506 -13.66 -77.13 6.98
C PRO A 506 -13.89 -78.26 8.04
N SER A 507 -13.88 -77.97 9.35
CA SER A 507 -14.12 -78.97 10.44
C SER A 507 -14.58 -78.42 11.82
N VAL A 508 -15.25 -79.26 12.65
CA VAL A 508 -15.86 -79.05 14.00
C VAL A 508 -15.98 -80.45 14.69
N GLY A 509 -16.07 -80.71 16.03
CA GLY A 509 -16.00 -79.92 17.27
C GLY A 509 -16.97 -80.46 18.38
N ILE A 510 -16.50 -80.76 19.61
CA ILE A 510 -17.23 -81.37 20.78
C ILE A 510 -16.52 -81.04 22.12
N THR A 511 -16.97 -81.46 23.32
CA THR A 511 -17.88 -80.73 24.24
C THR A 511 -17.40 -80.88 25.72
N ASN A 512 -17.76 -79.97 26.64
CA ASN A 512 -17.03 -79.76 27.93
C ASN A 512 -17.89 -79.23 29.15
N THR A 513 -17.28 -78.95 30.34
CA THR A 513 -17.81 -78.28 31.58
C THR A 513 -17.30 -76.83 31.79
N ALA A 514 -18.08 -75.92 32.39
CA ALA A 514 -17.79 -74.47 32.42
C ALA A 514 -16.98 -73.94 33.63
N PRO A 515 -16.19 -72.84 33.47
CA PRO A 515 -15.51 -72.15 34.58
C PRO A 515 -16.47 -71.49 35.58
N ILE A 516 -15.93 -70.92 36.65
CA ILE A 516 -16.66 -70.34 37.78
C ILE A 516 -16.21 -68.89 38.04
N LEU A 517 -17.17 -67.99 38.27
CA LEU A 517 -16.93 -66.60 38.68
C LEU A 517 -16.79 -66.51 40.21
N LEU A 518 -15.70 -65.92 40.70
CA LEU A 518 -15.42 -65.72 42.12
C LEU A 518 -16.01 -64.42 42.68
N SER A 519 -15.91 -63.32 41.92
CA SER A 519 -16.45 -62.00 42.30
C SER A 519 -16.67 -61.10 41.09
N SER A 520 -17.40 -59.99 41.25
CA SER A 520 -17.65 -59.01 40.20
C SER A 520 -16.54 -57.98 40.08
N ILE A 521 -16.07 -57.71 38.86
CA ILE A 521 -15.11 -56.64 38.55
C ILE A 521 -15.79 -55.26 38.78
N PRO A 522 -15.11 -54.29 39.42
CA PRO A 522 -15.65 -52.94 39.64
C PRO A 522 -15.70 -52.10 38.35
N ASN A 523 -16.62 -51.14 38.31
CA ASN A 523 -16.73 -50.16 37.21
C ASN A 523 -15.50 -49.23 37.17
N GLN A 524 -15.17 -48.72 35.98
CA GLN A 524 -13.99 -47.87 35.73
C GLN A 524 -14.38 -46.54 35.07
N PHE A 525 -13.54 -45.51 35.25
CA PHE A 525 -13.65 -44.20 34.62
C PHE A 525 -12.26 -43.69 34.23
N PHE A 526 -12.07 -43.27 32.98
CA PHE A 526 -10.85 -42.65 32.45
C PHE A 526 -11.11 -41.93 31.11
N THR A 527 -10.13 -41.23 30.56
CA THR A 527 -10.26 -40.28 29.44
C THR A 527 -9.69 -40.86 28.14
N VAL A 528 -10.22 -40.46 26.97
CA VAL A 528 -9.57 -40.76 25.68
C VAL A 528 -8.18 -40.11 25.64
N GLY A 529 -7.14 -40.92 25.48
CA GLY A 529 -5.74 -40.49 25.52
C GLY A 529 -4.99 -40.86 26.81
N ASP A 530 -5.68 -41.30 27.86
CA ASP A 530 -5.03 -41.92 29.02
C ASP A 530 -4.35 -43.25 28.64
N SER A 531 -3.30 -43.62 29.39
CA SER A 531 -2.61 -44.90 29.25
C SER A 531 -3.51 -46.10 29.58
N ASP A 532 -3.40 -47.20 28.83
CA ASP A 532 -4.18 -48.44 29.00
C ASP A 532 -4.35 -48.86 30.47
N LEU A 533 -5.61 -48.96 30.92
CA LEU A 533 -5.94 -49.42 32.27
C LEU A 533 -5.88 -50.95 32.34
N GLN A 534 -5.08 -51.49 33.25
CA GLN A 534 -4.84 -52.93 33.39
C GLN A 534 -5.64 -53.56 34.55
N ILE A 535 -6.30 -54.69 34.28
CA ILE A 535 -7.06 -55.49 35.27
C ILE A 535 -6.69 -56.97 35.12
N ASP A 536 -6.17 -57.59 36.17
CA ASP A 536 -5.89 -59.04 36.17
C ASP A 536 -7.19 -59.84 36.36
N ALA A 537 -7.60 -60.57 35.32
CA ALA A 537 -8.80 -61.40 35.32
C ALA A 537 -8.68 -62.64 36.23
N SER A 538 -7.46 -63.09 36.55
CA SER A 538 -7.25 -64.30 37.36
C SER A 538 -7.70 -64.15 38.82
N ALA A 539 -7.85 -62.91 39.31
CA ALA A 539 -8.43 -62.62 40.61
C ALA A 539 -9.97 -62.83 40.67
N TYR A 540 -10.64 -62.99 39.52
CA TYR A 540 -12.10 -62.98 39.41
C TYR A 540 -12.71 -64.31 38.94
N PHE A 541 -11.92 -65.24 38.38
CA PHE A 541 -12.41 -66.51 37.84
C PHE A 541 -11.55 -67.70 38.31
N THR A 542 -12.14 -68.89 38.31
CA THR A 542 -11.43 -70.17 38.55
C THR A 542 -12.08 -71.29 37.75
N ASP A 543 -11.36 -72.41 37.58
CA ASP A 543 -11.86 -73.61 36.92
C ASP A 543 -11.90 -74.79 37.91
N ALA A 544 -12.93 -75.62 37.85
CA ALA A 544 -13.06 -76.76 38.77
C ALA A 544 -12.12 -77.92 38.36
N GLU A 545 -11.90 -78.10 37.06
CA GLU A 545 -10.99 -79.06 36.46
C GLU A 545 -9.53 -78.56 36.36
N GLN A 546 -9.26 -77.31 36.79
CA GLN A 546 -7.96 -76.61 36.69
C GLN A 546 -7.47 -76.42 35.23
N SER A 547 -8.41 -76.31 34.30
CA SER A 547 -8.16 -75.98 32.90
C SER A 547 -7.49 -74.60 32.78
N ALA A 548 -6.61 -74.43 31.78
CA ALA A 548 -5.91 -73.17 31.56
C ALA A 548 -6.87 -72.12 30.98
N LEU A 549 -7.48 -71.29 31.85
CA LEU A 549 -8.48 -70.31 31.44
C LEU A 549 -7.93 -69.29 30.44
N LEU A 550 -8.53 -69.26 29.25
CA LEU A 550 -8.36 -68.25 28.24
C LEU A 550 -9.41 -67.15 28.45
N TYR A 551 -8.95 -65.92 28.67
CA TYR A 551 -9.86 -64.79 28.90
C TYR A 551 -10.23 -64.12 27.58
N GLY A 552 -11.51 -64.19 27.22
CA GLY A 552 -12.11 -63.38 26.17
C GLY A 552 -12.69 -62.10 26.78
N VAL A 553 -12.45 -60.96 26.14
CA VAL A 553 -13.10 -59.69 26.48
C VAL A 553 -13.85 -59.14 25.28
N SER A 554 -15.07 -58.66 25.52
CA SER A 554 -15.95 -58.12 24.50
C SER A 554 -16.64 -56.85 25.02
N PRO A 555 -16.20 -55.65 24.62
CA PRO A 555 -16.94 -54.42 24.87
C PRO A 555 -18.25 -54.41 24.08
N THR A 556 -19.37 -54.00 24.69
CA THR A 556 -20.65 -53.84 23.97
C THR A 556 -20.60 -52.80 22.86
N ASN A 557 -19.58 -51.93 22.86
CA ASN A 557 -19.16 -51.14 21.72
C ASN A 557 -17.64 -50.92 21.77
N SER A 558 -16.90 -51.59 20.87
CA SER A 558 -15.44 -51.47 20.76
C SER A 558 -14.95 -50.11 20.29
N THR A 559 -15.82 -49.23 19.77
CA THR A 559 -15.40 -47.85 19.41
C THR A 559 -15.28 -46.93 20.61
N ILE A 560 -15.90 -47.25 21.75
CA ILE A 560 -15.83 -46.45 22.99
C ILE A 560 -14.61 -46.86 23.81
N CYS A 561 -14.49 -48.15 24.12
CA CYS A 561 -13.30 -48.71 24.74
C CYS A 561 -12.93 -50.03 24.05
N LYS A 562 -11.66 -50.15 23.64
CA LYS A 562 -11.07 -51.39 23.16
C LYS A 562 -10.56 -52.16 24.38
N ALA A 563 -11.14 -53.32 24.63
CA ALA A 563 -10.59 -54.28 25.58
C ALA A 563 -9.76 -55.31 24.82
N THR A 564 -8.55 -55.59 25.30
CA THR A 564 -7.74 -56.74 24.86
C THR A 564 -7.34 -57.58 26.06
N VAL A 565 -6.87 -58.81 25.83
CA VAL A 565 -6.28 -59.67 26.86
C VAL A 565 -4.87 -60.06 26.46
N THR A 566 -3.95 -60.05 27.42
CA THR A 566 -2.60 -60.59 27.29
C THR A 566 -2.31 -61.47 28.51
N GLY A 567 -2.35 -62.79 28.32
CA GLY A 567 -2.30 -63.75 29.42
C GLY A 567 -3.56 -63.65 30.29
N THR A 568 -3.41 -63.20 31.54
CA THR A 568 -4.53 -62.92 32.45
C THR A 568 -4.92 -61.45 32.51
N ILE A 569 -4.09 -60.54 31.96
CA ILE A 569 -4.31 -59.10 32.05
C ILE A 569 -5.26 -58.63 30.96
N ILE A 570 -6.37 -58.02 31.36
CA ILE A 570 -7.23 -57.20 30.50
C ILE A 570 -6.59 -55.82 30.40
N ASN A 571 -6.31 -55.35 29.18
CA ASN A 571 -5.93 -53.97 28.91
C ASN A 571 -7.16 -53.24 28.35
N LEU A 572 -7.46 -52.04 28.86
CA LEU A 572 -8.58 -51.22 28.44
C LEU A 572 -8.07 -49.90 27.86
N THR A 573 -8.17 -49.73 26.54
CA THR A 573 -7.83 -48.48 25.83
C THR A 573 -9.10 -47.64 25.65
N ALA A 574 -9.09 -46.38 26.06
CA ALA A 574 -10.17 -45.44 25.75
C ALA A 574 -10.04 -44.93 24.31
N LEU A 575 -11.10 -45.04 23.51
CA LEU A 575 -11.10 -44.70 22.08
C LEU A 575 -12.11 -43.60 21.70
N SER A 576 -13.29 -43.58 22.30
CA SER A 576 -14.23 -42.47 22.18
C SER A 576 -15.15 -42.38 23.39
N LYS A 577 -15.79 -41.23 23.59
CA LYS A 577 -16.64 -40.97 24.75
C LYS A 577 -17.85 -41.89 24.90
N GLY A 578 -18.28 -42.06 26.15
CA GLY A 578 -19.53 -42.72 26.53
C GLY A 578 -19.34 -43.88 27.50
N THR A 579 -20.45 -44.46 27.96
CA THR A 579 -20.43 -45.64 28.82
C THR A 579 -20.59 -46.92 28.00
N VAL A 580 -19.60 -47.80 28.08
CA VAL A 580 -19.61 -49.14 27.49
C VAL A 580 -19.62 -50.21 28.57
N THR A 581 -20.27 -51.34 28.31
CA THR A 581 -20.25 -52.50 29.21
C THR A 581 -19.20 -53.48 28.68
N ILE A 582 -18.17 -53.77 29.48
CA ILE A 582 -17.17 -54.78 29.15
C ILE A 582 -17.69 -56.12 29.63
N SER A 583 -17.92 -57.05 28.70
CA SER A 583 -18.20 -58.45 29.03
C SER A 583 -16.88 -59.21 29.09
N VAL A 584 -16.57 -59.79 30.24
CA VAL A 584 -15.39 -60.64 30.44
C VAL A 584 -15.86 -62.08 30.52
N ILE A 585 -15.21 -62.97 29.78
CA ILE A 585 -15.53 -64.39 29.68
C ILE A 585 -14.26 -65.19 29.96
N ALA A 586 -14.30 -66.08 30.94
CA ALA A 586 -13.34 -67.18 31.04
C ALA A 586 -13.83 -68.35 30.18
N ASP A 587 -12.95 -68.84 29.32
CA ASP A 587 -13.12 -70.05 28.49
C ASP A 587 -12.07 -71.08 28.93
N ASP A 588 -12.53 -72.30 29.20
CA ASP A 588 -11.69 -73.46 29.55
C ASP A 588 -10.86 -74.02 28.37
N GLN A 589 -11.09 -73.51 27.15
CA GLN A 589 -10.52 -73.94 25.87
C GLN A 589 -11.01 -75.31 25.35
N VAL A 590 -11.92 -75.98 26.05
CA VAL A 590 -12.46 -77.30 25.68
C VAL A 590 -13.95 -77.21 25.28
N GLY A 591 -14.62 -76.08 25.56
CA GLY A 591 -15.88 -75.70 24.92
C GLY A 591 -16.99 -75.19 25.83
N LYS A 592 -16.67 -74.58 26.98
CA LYS A 592 -17.64 -73.88 27.83
C LYS A 592 -17.08 -72.54 28.33
N ARG A 593 -17.97 -71.73 28.89
CA ARG A 593 -17.74 -70.31 29.16
C ARG A 593 -18.56 -69.84 30.35
N THR A 594 -17.94 -69.05 31.21
CA THR A 594 -18.58 -68.29 32.29
C THR A 594 -18.07 -66.86 32.24
N GLY A 595 -18.93 -65.88 32.53
CA GLY A 595 -18.58 -64.48 32.38
C GLY A 595 -19.22 -63.56 33.39
N THR A 596 -18.71 -62.33 33.42
CA THR A 596 -19.24 -61.20 34.18
C THR A 596 -19.24 -59.95 33.31
N ASN A 597 -19.83 -58.87 33.79
CA ASN A 597 -19.71 -57.57 33.14
C ASN A 597 -19.52 -56.45 34.15
N PHE A 598 -18.86 -55.38 33.69
CA PHE A 598 -18.69 -54.12 34.40
C PHE A 598 -18.78 -52.97 33.41
N LYS A 599 -19.04 -51.75 33.90
CA LYS A 599 -19.10 -50.55 33.06
C LYS A 599 -17.77 -49.82 33.06
N VAL A 600 -17.31 -49.45 31.87
CA VAL A 600 -16.28 -48.42 31.67
C VAL A 600 -17.01 -47.17 31.18
N THR A 601 -16.77 -46.03 31.81
CA THR A 601 -17.20 -44.73 31.28
C THR A 601 -15.99 -43.98 30.79
N VAL A 602 -15.98 -43.66 29.50
CA VAL A 602 -14.91 -42.91 28.83
C VAL A 602 -15.34 -41.47 28.67
N ASN A 603 -14.51 -40.54 29.14
CA ASN A 603 -14.68 -39.10 28.98
C ASN A 603 -13.94 -38.64 27.72
N ALA A 604 -14.52 -37.79 26.86
CA ALA A 604 -13.76 -37.13 25.81
C ALA A 604 -12.95 -35.95 26.39
N PRO A 605 -11.69 -35.74 25.98
CA PRO A 605 -11.01 -34.48 26.25
C PRO A 605 -11.63 -33.35 25.39
N PRO A 606 -11.42 -32.08 25.76
CA PRO A 606 -11.81 -30.94 24.94
C PRO A 606 -11.25 -31.06 23.52
N ALA A 607 -12.07 -30.74 22.53
CA ALA A 607 -11.69 -30.63 21.13
C ALA A 607 -11.42 -29.17 20.75
N SER A 608 -10.76 -28.96 19.60
CA SER A 608 -10.58 -27.63 19.01
C SER A 608 -10.46 -27.75 17.49
N ALA A 609 -11.03 -26.78 16.78
CA ALA A 609 -10.85 -26.63 15.33
C ALA A 609 -9.42 -26.16 14.95
N GLY A 610 -8.57 -25.89 15.95
CA GLY A 610 -7.32 -25.16 15.80
C GLY A 610 -7.50 -23.68 16.13
N ILE A 611 -6.38 -23.02 16.44
CA ILE A 611 -6.28 -21.57 16.44
C ILE A 611 -5.32 -21.25 15.30
N LEU A 612 -5.73 -20.43 14.34
CA LEU A 612 -4.85 -19.99 13.25
C LEU A 612 -3.81 -19.03 13.82
N ASP A 613 -2.60 -19.06 13.26
CA ASP A 613 -1.58 -18.05 13.51
C ASP A 613 -2.15 -16.64 13.20
N GLN A 614 -1.79 -15.69 14.04
CA GLN A 614 -2.34 -14.34 14.04
C GLN A 614 -1.27 -13.35 13.58
N THR A 615 -1.42 -12.79 12.39
CA THR A 615 -0.56 -11.70 11.91
C THR A 615 -1.21 -10.35 12.21
N LYS A 616 -0.45 -9.44 12.81
CA LYS A 616 -0.95 -8.12 13.22
C LYS A 616 0.13 -7.06 13.01
N ILE A 617 -0.21 -5.92 12.41
CA ILE A 617 0.74 -4.80 12.28
C ILE A 617 0.79 -4.06 13.62
N LEU A 618 1.98 -3.74 14.11
CA LEU A 618 2.15 -3.03 15.39
C LEU A 618 1.33 -1.72 15.40
N GLY A 619 0.59 -1.48 16.49
CA GLY A 619 -0.29 -0.31 16.64
C GLY A 619 -1.70 -0.46 16.04
N THR A 620 -2.01 -1.51 15.27
CA THR A 620 -3.36 -1.69 14.65
C THR A 620 -4.43 -2.27 15.61
N GLY A 621 -4.31 -1.97 16.90
CA GLY A 621 -5.17 -2.49 17.97
C GLY A 621 -4.94 -3.96 18.33
N ASP A 622 -5.81 -4.50 19.17
CA ASP A 622 -5.69 -5.87 19.70
C ASP A 622 -6.10 -6.95 18.67
N VAL A 623 -5.76 -8.20 19.01
CA VAL A 623 -6.40 -9.42 18.50
C VAL A 623 -7.34 -9.94 19.58
N SER A 624 -8.58 -10.31 19.24
CA SER A 624 -9.55 -10.88 20.19
C SER A 624 -10.12 -12.19 19.68
N LEU A 625 -10.06 -13.22 20.53
CA LEU A 625 -10.43 -14.60 20.21
C LEU A 625 -11.46 -15.13 21.23
N SER A 626 -12.63 -15.51 20.74
CA SER A 626 -13.65 -16.20 21.54
C SER A 626 -13.30 -17.68 21.67
N LEU A 627 -12.69 -18.08 22.79
CA LEU A 627 -12.23 -19.45 23.00
C LEU A 627 -13.39 -20.46 22.99
N ASN A 628 -14.61 -20.03 23.35
CA ASN A 628 -15.84 -20.83 23.31
C ASN A 628 -16.33 -21.22 21.90
N THR A 629 -15.78 -20.63 20.82
CA THR A 629 -16.02 -21.08 19.44
C THR A 629 -14.84 -21.86 18.86
N LEU A 630 -13.64 -21.70 19.43
CA LEU A 630 -12.40 -22.36 19.00
C LEU A 630 -12.17 -23.70 19.72
N PHE A 631 -12.72 -23.86 20.92
CA PHE A 631 -12.72 -25.08 21.72
C PHE A 631 -14.15 -25.54 22.00
N THR A 632 -14.40 -26.83 21.88
CA THR A 632 -15.70 -27.45 22.16
C THR A 632 -15.49 -28.69 23.00
N ASP A 633 -16.37 -28.93 23.97
CA ASP A 633 -16.39 -30.19 24.69
C ASP A 633 -17.38 -31.16 24.06
N ALA A 634 -16.98 -32.41 23.83
CA ALA A 634 -17.86 -33.37 23.19
C ALA A 634 -18.97 -33.88 24.13
N ASP A 635 -18.73 -33.92 25.44
CA ASP A 635 -19.70 -34.31 26.47
C ASP A 635 -20.52 -33.12 27.01
N ASN A 636 -20.32 -31.92 26.43
CA ASN A 636 -20.88 -30.63 26.80
C ASN A 636 -20.49 -30.16 28.23
N ASP A 637 -19.32 -30.58 28.72
CA ASP A 637 -18.81 -30.10 30.00
C ASP A 637 -18.27 -28.65 29.92
N PRO A 638 -18.41 -27.86 31.00
CA PRO A 638 -18.09 -26.44 30.99
C PRO A 638 -16.56 -26.23 31.01
N LEU A 639 -16.01 -25.87 29.84
CA LEU A 639 -14.58 -25.63 29.67
C LEU A 639 -14.08 -24.43 30.48
N THR A 640 -12.86 -24.57 31.01
CA THR A 640 -12.08 -23.49 31.61
C THR A 640 -10.73 -23.36 30.92
N TYR A 641 -10.22 -22.12 30.84
CA TYR A 641 -9.05 -21.78 30.02
C TYR A 641 -7.88 -21.24 30.85
N GLN A 642 -6.66 -21.56 30.43
CA GLN A 642 -5.41 -20.96 30.88
C GLN A 642 -4.61 -20.53 29.63
N VAL A 643 -3.95 -19.38 29.68
CA VAL A 643 -3.18 -18.84 28.54
C VAL A 643 -1.79 -18.42 29.01
N THR A 644 -0.80 -18.66 28.16
CA THR A 644 0.59 -18.23 28.34
C THR A 644 1.11 -17.68 27.02
N VAL A 645 1.74 -16.50 27.03
CA VAL A 645 2.52 -16.00 25.89
C VAL A 645 4.00 -16.29 26.17
N ALA A 646 4.72 -16.83 25.20
CA ALA A 646 6.11 -17.28 25.38
C ALA A 646 7.09 -16.11 25.59
N ASP A 647 6.94 -15.03 24.81
CA ASP A 647 7.63 -13.76 24.99
C ASP A 647 6.61 -12.62 25.18
N PRO A 648 6.48 -12.07 26.41
CA PRO A 648 5.53 -11.00 26.72
C PRO A 648 5.98 -9.61 26.25
N THR A 649 7.22 -9.45 25.74
CA THR A 649 7.70 -8.17 25.17
C THR A 649 7.15 -7.94 23.77
N ILE A 650 6.86 -9.02 23.04
CA ILE A 650 6.26 -8.98 21.69
C ILE A 650 4.75 -8.76 21.78
N ALA A 651 4.06 -9.42 22.73
CA ALA A 651 2.64 -9.19 23.00
C ALA A 651 2.23 -9.56 24.43
N THR A 652 1.29 -8.83 25.01
CA THR A 652 0.67 -9.16 26.31
C THR A 652 -0.74 -9.74 26.10
N PHE A 653 -1.36 -10.29 27.16
CA PHE A 653 -2.69 -10.89 27.07
C PHE A 653 -3.59 -10.56 28.27
N ASN A 654 -4.90 -10.59 28.02
CA ASN A 654 -5.96 -10.57 29.02
C ASN A 654 -6.98 -11.68 28.71
N LEU A 655 -7.52 -12.34 29.74
CA LEU A 655 -8.47 -13.43 29.60
C LEU A 655 -9.68 -13.19 30.51
N THR A 656 -10.84 -12.95 29.90
CA THR A 656 -12.10 -12.73 30.63
C THR A 656 -13.11 -13.84 30.32
N SER A 657 -13.19 -14.82 31.22
CA SER A 657 -13.95 -16.06 31.06
C SER A 657 -13.54 -16.88 29.84
N ASP A 658 -14.08 -16.57 28.67
CA ASP A 658 -13.82 -17.24 27.38
C ASP A 658 -13.32 -16.28 26.29
N GLN A 659 -13.18 -14.98 26.56
CA GLN A 659 -12.59 -14.02 25.63
C GLN A 659 -11.11 -13.81 25.95
N LEU A 660 -10.24 -14.20 25.03
CA LEU A 660 -8.80 -13.91 25.03
C LEU A 660 -8.55 -12.66 24.18
N THR A 661 -8.00 -11.61 24.79
CA THR A 661 -7.49 -10.44 24.08
C THR A 661 -5.97 -10.44 24.15
N LEU A 662 -5.31 -10.20 23.02
CA LEU A 662 -3.87 -10.12 22.85
C LEU A 662 -3.49 -8.75 22.32
N THR A 663 -2.60 -8.06 23.04
CA THR A 663 -2.16 -6.69 22.73
C THR A 663 -0.73 -6.73 22.21
N PRO A 664 -0.49 -6.47 20.91
CA PRO A 664 0.85 -6.35 20.35
C PRO A 664 1.64 -5.21 21.00
N ALA A 665 2.90 -5.47 21.34
CA ALA A 665 3.78 -4.53 22.04
C ALA A 665 5.08 -4.23 21.27
N GLN A 666 5.64 -5.21 20.55
CA GLN A 666 6.87 -5.03 19.75
C GLN A 666 6.83 -5.90 18.48
N VAL A 667 7.47 -5.44 17.40
CA VAL A 667 7.68 -6.24 16.17
C VAL A 667 8.49 -7.50 16.49
N GLY A 668 8.00 -8.66 16.05
CA GLY A 668 8.56 -9.98 16.36
C GLY A 668 7.55 -11.09 16.11
N SER A 669 7.86 -12.31 16.57
CA SER A 669 6.89 -13.42 16.59
C SER A 669 6.95 -14.15 17.93
N THR A 670 5.79 -14.37 18.56
CA THR A 670 5.68 -14.97 19.90
C THR A 670 4.62 -16.06 19.94
N ALA A 671 4.98 -17.20 20.52
CA ALA A 671 4.09 -18.35 20.61
C ALA A 671 3.07 -18.14 21.74
N VAL A 672 1.78 -18.11 21.40
CA VAL A 672 0.67 -18.03 22.34
C VAL A 672 0.10 -19.42 22.56
N THR A 673 0.13 -19.90 23.81
CA THR A 673 -0.35 -21.22 24.20
C THR A 673 -1.63 -21.11 25.02
N VAL A 674 -2.70 -21.73 24.51
CA VAL A 674 -4.02 -21.82 25.16
C VAL A 674 -4.26 -23.26 25.60
N LYS A 675 -4.61 -23.44 26.86
CA LYS A 675 -4.94 -24.73 27.48
C LYS A 675 -6.38 -24.71 27.96
N ALA A 676 -7.21 -25.59 27.40
CA ALA A 676 -8.59 -25.84 27.82
C ALA A 676 -8.67 -27.10 28.70
N THR A 677 -9.58 -27.13 29.67
CA THR A 677 -9.90 -28.32 30.47
C THR A 677 -11.37 -28.38 30.86
N ASP A 678 -11.90 -29.60 30.91
CA ASP A 678 -13.29 -29.97 31.21
C ASP A 678 -13.61 -30.09 32.72
N GLY A 679 -12.57 -30.08 33.58
CA GLY A 679 -12.70 -30.35 35.01
C GLY A 679 -12.96 -31.83 35.38
N ARG A 680 -12.94 -32.75 34.42
CA ARG A 680 -13.15 -34.21 34.58
C ARG A 680 -11.90 -35.05 34.30
N GLY A 681 -10.91 -34.50 33.62
CA GLY A 681 -9.63 -35.13 33.32
C GLY A 681 -9.09 -34.77 31.94
N GLY A 682 -9.98 -34.36 31.03
CA GLY A 682 -9.63 -33.85 29.72
C GLY A 682 -8.88 -32.54 29.77
N VAL A 683 -7.76 -32.50 29.06
CA VAL A 683 -6.94 -31.31 28.83
C VAL A 683 -6.55 -31.26 27.36
N LEU A 684 -6.77 -30.14 26.70
CA LEU A 684 -6.22 -29.86 25.38
C LEU A 684 -5.39 -28.59 25.43
N THR A 685 -4.16 -28.67 24.94
CA THR A 685 -3.28 -27.52 24.72
C THR A 685 -3.18 -27.27 23.22
N LYS A 686 -3.31 -26.02 22.79
CA LYS A 686 -3.02 -25.55 21.43
C LYS A 686 -2.08 -24.35 21.52
N THR A 687 -1.15 -24.27 20.58
CA THR A 687 -0.21 -23.16 20.44
C THR A 687 -0.32 -22.63 19.01
N PHE A 688 -0.27 -21.31 18.87
CA PHE A 688 -0.24 -20.59 17.60
C PHE A 688 0.76 -19.44 17.71
N GLN A 689 1.29 -18.96 16.59
CA GLN A 689 2.15 -17.78 16.55
C GLN A 689 1.32 -16.51 16.48
N LEU A 690 1.70 -15.51 17.28
CA LEU A 690 1.32 -14.11 17.07
C LEU A 690 2.52 -13.40 16.44
N GLN A 691 2.46 -13.18 15.13
CA GLN A 691 3.48 -12.42 14.40
C GLN A 691 3.08 -10.95 14.32
N VAL A 692 3.86 -10.13 15.01
CA VAL A 692 3.72 -8.67 15.02
C VAL A 692 4.62 -8.10 13.93
N ALA A 693 4.02 -7.66 12.83
CA ALA A 693 4.71 -7.11 11.66
C ALA A 693 4.97 -5.60 11.81
N PRO A 694 6.03 -5.06 11.17
CA PRO A 694 6.18 -3.62 10.98
C PRO A 694 5.12 -3.09 10.00
N VAL A 695 5.00 -1.76 9.92
CA VAL A 695 4.17 -1.10 8.89
C VAL A 695 4.83 -1.28 7.51
N PRO A 696 4.10 -1.70 6.45
CA PRO A 696 4.67 -1.82 5.10
C PRO A 696 4.94 -0.46 4.45
N ASN A 697 6.06 -0.31 3.72
CA ASN A 697 6.43 0.95 3.06
C ASN A 697 5.50 1.33 1.92
N GLN A 698 5.14 2.61 1.88
CA GLN A 698 4.55 3.32 0.75
C GLN A 698 5.64 4.14 0.05
N GLN A 699 5.49 4.42 -1.24
CA GLN A 699 6.46 5.22 -1.99
C GLN A 699 6.08 6.71 -1.97
N PRO A 700 7.03 7.63 -2.21
CA PRO A 700 6.74 9.06 -2.29
C PRO A 700 5.74 9.38 -3.42
N VAL A 701 4.92 10.41 -3.21
CA VAL A 701 3.95 10.93 -4.19
C VAL A 701 4.18 12.40 -4.49
N VAL A 702 3.95 12.80 -5.75
CA VAL A 702 3.97 14.21 -6.16
C VAL A 702 2.68 14.87 -5.69
N GLN A 703 2.78 15.79 -4.73
CA GLN A 703 1.65 16.60 -4.25
C GLN A 703 1.37 17.79 -5.16
N GLN A 704 2.41 18.40 -5.73
CA GLN A 704 2.29 19.56 -6.61
C GLN A 704 3.31 19.48 -7.74
N THR A 705 2.87 19.71 -8.97
CA THR A 705 3.76 19.87 -10.13
C THR A 705 4.34 21.29 -10.13
N PRO A 706 5.67 21.46 -10.18
CA PRO A 706 6.27 22.78 -10.32
C PRO A 706 5.87 23.44 -11.64
N SER A 707 5.78 24.77 -11.65
CA SER A 707 5.47 25.53 -12.87
C SER A 707 6.71 25.75 -13.72
N ASN A 708 6.55 25.73 -15.04
CA ASN A 708 7.60 26.11 -15.99
C ASN A 708 8.10 27.54 -15.72
N GLN A 709 9.39 27.78 -15.93
CA GLN A 709 10.05 29.06 -15.66
C GLN A 709 10.59 29.68 -16.95
N ALA A 710 10.56 31.02 -17.01
CA ALA A 710 11.31 31.81 -17.96
C ALA A 710 12.44 32.54 -17.21
N LEU A 711 13.68 32.36 -17.66
CA LEU A 711 14.88 32.97 -17.09
C LEU A 711 15.64 33.71 -18.20
N THR A 712 16.57 34.58 -17.81
CA THR A 712 17.38 35.35 -18.76
C THR A 712 18.86 35.03 -18.54
N VAL A 713 19.68 34.98 -19.59
CA VAL A 713 21.12 34.72 -19.45
C VAL A 713 21.75 35.76 -18.51
N GLY A 714 22.38 35.28 -17.43
CA GLY A 714 22.97 36.14 -16.40
C GLY A 714 21.99 36.69 -15.35
N SER A 715 20.73 36.24 -15.33
CA SER A 715 19.82 36.50 -14.19
C SER A 715 20.31 35.78 -12.92
N ALA A 716 19.76 36.17 -11.76
CA ALA A 716 19.98 35.43 -10.52
C ALA A 716 19.39 34.01 -10.58
N ASP A 717 19.99 33.08 -9.84
CA ASP A 717 19.58 31.68 -9.77
C ASP A 717 18.13 31.52 -9.31
N TYR A 718 17.35 30.71 -10.02
CA TYR A 718 16.02 30.31 -9.60
C TYR A 718 16.13 29.18 -8.56
N THR A 719 15.49 29.34 -7.40
CA THR A 719 15.47 28.34 -6.33
C THR A 719 14.06 27.81 -6.11
N LEU A 720 13.96 26.49 -5.92
CA LEU A 720 12.72 25.75 -5.78
C LEU A 720 12.85 24.81 -4.58
N ASP A 721 11.97 24.96 -3.59
CA ASP A 721 11.86 23.98 -2.50
C ASP A 721 11.08 22.75 -3.00
N LEU A 722 11.66 21.57 -2.82
CA LEU A 722 11.10 20.29 -3.22
C LEU A 722 10.17 19.71 -2.15
N ALA A 723 10.29 20.14 -0.89
CA ALA A 723 9.44 19.66 0.21
C ALA A 723 7.92 19.82 -0.02
N PRO A 724 7.38 20.92 -0.58
CA PRO A 724 5.96 21.03 -0.90
C PRO A 724 5.53 20.31 -2.19
N LEU A 725 6.48 19.80 -2.98
CA LEU A 725 6.21 19.10 -4.24
C LEU A 725 6.04 17.59 -4.03
N PHE A 726 6.70 17.02 -3.02
CA PHE A 726 6.72 15.58 -2.75
C PHE A 726 6.36 15.30 -1.29
N GLN A 727 5.49 14.32 -1.06
CA GLN A 727 5.19 13.80 0.27
C GLN A 727 5.31 12.29 0.28
N ASP A 728 5.84 11.73 1.36
CA ASP A 728 5.74 10.29 1.61
C ASP A 728 4.48 9.95 2.43
N PRO A 729 3.66 8.96 2.04
CA PRO A 729 2.48 8.54 2.80
C PRO A 729 2.77 7.93 4.18
N ASP A 730 3.96 7.35 4.40
CA ASP A 730 4.44 6.89 5.71
C ASP A 730 5.27 7.96 6.45
N ASN A 731 5.40 9.15 5.84
CA ASN A 731 6.16 10.30 6.33
C ASN A 731 7.68 10.02 6.43
N ASP A 732 8.20 9.22 5.49
CA ASP A 732 9.62 8.91 5.31
C ASP A 732 10.48 10.15 4.98
N ALA A 733 11.78 10.06 5.28
CA ALA A 733 12.74 11.13 5.04
C ALA A 733 13.16 11.19 3.57
N LEU A 734 12.55 12.11 2.81
CA LEU A 734 12.82 12.26 1.38
C LEU A 734 14.22 12.82 1.09
N THR A 735 14.97 12.09 0.26
CA THR A 735 16.22 12.53 -0.39
C THR A 735 15.94 12.90 -1.85
N TYR A 736 16.70 13.84 -2.42
CA TYR A 736 16.39 14.41 -3.73
C TYR A 736 17.55 14.33 -4.73
N GLU A 737 17.22 14.05 -6.00
CA GLU A 737 18.14 14.16 -7.14
C GLU A 737 17.55 15.16 -8.15
N VAL A 738 18.37 16.03 -8.73
CA VAL A 738 17.93 16.96 -9.80
C VAL A 738 18.86 16.90 -11.00
N VAL A 739 18.28 16.92 -12.20
CA VAL A 739 19.01 16.77 -13.46
C VAL A 739 18.41 17.69 -14.53
N SER A 740 19.25 18.50 -15.16
CA SER A 740 18.89 19.26 -16.37
C SER A 740 19.05 18.39 -17.60
N SER A 741 18.06 18.39 -18.51
CA SER A 741 18.16 17.63 -19.77
C SER A 741 19.21 18.20 -20.73
N ASP A 742 19.51 19.49 -20.62
CA ASP A 742 20.63 20.16 -21.30
C ASP A 742 21.33 21.13 -20.33
N PRO A 743 22.38 20.67 -19.64
CA PRO A 743 23.20 21.50 -18.76
C PRO A 743 23.93 22.67 -19.44
N THR A 744 23.87 22.82 -20.77
CA THR A 744 24.38 24.01 -21.48
C THR A 744 23.37 25.17 -21.50
N LYS A 745 22.09 24.89 -21.23
CA LYS A 745 21.00 25.88 -21.14
C LYS A 745 20.81 26.36 -19.72
N ALA A 746 20.65 25.42 -18.79
CA ALA A 746 20.71 25.70 -17.37
C ALA A 746 21.36 24.54 -16.61
N THR A 747 22.32 24.86 -15.74
CA THR A 747 22.85 23.90 -14.76
C THR A 747 21.92 23.82 -13.55
N VAL A 748 21.92 22.66 -12.88
CA VAL A 748 21.16 22.46 -11.65
C VAL A 748 21.98 21.78 -10.56
N SER A 749 21.62 22.08 -9.32
CA SER A 749 22.14 21.44 -8.11
C SER A 749 21.02 21.32 -7.08
N VAL A 750 21.18 20.43 -6.10
CA VAL A 750 20.25 20.28 -4.97
C VAL A 750 21.02 20.19 -3.66
N THR A 751 20.51 20.83 -2.61
CA THR A 751 21.09 20.80 -1.26
C THR A 751 19.95 20.76 -0.25
N GLY A 752 19.87 19.65 0.51
CA GLY A 752 18.68 19.34 1.31
C GLY A 752 17.44 19.26 0.42
N THR A 753 16.44 20.09 0.70
CA THR A 753 15.21 20.17 -0.10
C THR A 753 15.26 21.24 -1.20
N GLN A 754 16.30 22.08 -1.28
CA GLN A 754 16.35 23.19 -2.24
C GLN A 754 17.06 22.76 -3.53
N ALA A 755 16.33 22.81 -4.65
CA ALA A 755 16.89 22.78 -5.99
C ALA A 755 17.23 24.19 -6.47
N THR A 756 18.40 24.36 -7.09
CA THR A 756 18.89 25.62 -7.64
C THR A 756 19.14 25.47 -9.13
N VAL A 757 18.63 26.40 -9.93
CA VAL A 757 18.74 26.43 -11.39
C VAL A 757 19.46 27.72 -11.82
N HIS A 758 20.55 27.57 -12.58
CA HIS A 758 21.38 28.67 -13.05
C HIS A 758 21.37 28.73 -14.58
N ALA A 759 20.89 29.84 -15.15
CA ALA A 759 20.71 30.04 -16.59
C ALA A 759 22.02 30.43 -17.30
N LEU A 760 22.36 29.75 -18.40
CA LEU A 760 23.68 29.82 -19.05
C LEU A 760 23.64 30.29 -20.52
N THR A 761 22.77 29.70 -21.36
CA THR A 761 22.61 30.10 -22.77
C THR A 761 21.15 29.92 -23.22
N SER A 762 20.71 30.71 -24.19
CA SER A 762 19.32 30.73 -24.65
C SER A 762 18.80 29.39 -25.20
N GLY A 763 17.49 29.16 -25.06
CA GLY A 763 16.79 27.93 -25.39
C GLY A 763 16.17 27.23 -24.18
N THR A 764 15.38 26.18 -24.43
CA THR A 764 14.64 25.47 -23.38
C THR A 764 15.34 24.18 -22.93
N THR A 765 15.34 23.92 -21.62
CA THR A 765 15.71 22.63 -21.02
C THR A 765 14.68 22.20 -19.99
N THR A 766 14.52 20.89 -19.78
CA THR A 766 13.59 20.32 -18.79
C THR A 766 14.39 19.91 -17.56
N ILE A 767 14.01 20.45 -16.39
CA ILE A 767 14.59 20.07 -15.12
C ILE A 767 13.78 18.92 -14.53
N GLN A 768 14.39 17.74 -14.47
CA GLN A 768 13.85 16.59 -13.75
C GLN A 768 14.20 16.69 -12.27
N LEU A 769 13.20 16.44 -11.44
CA LEU A 769 13.26 16.42 -9.99
C LEU A 769 12.83 15.02 -9.54
N LYS A 770 13.62 14.38 -8.68
CA LYS A 770 13.28 13.09 -8.08
C LYS A 770 13.29 13.20 -6.57
N ALA A 771 12.34 12.55 -5.91
CA ALA A 771 12.37 12.27 -4.48
C ALA A 771 12.48 10.75 -4.23
N LYS A 772 13.14 10.35 -3.13
CA LYS A 772 13.28 8.95 -2.68
C LYS A 772 13.13 8.83 -1.18
N ASP A 773 12.43 7.81 -0.70
CA ASP A 773 12.17 7.52 0.72
C ASP A 773 13.37 6.92 1.50
N GLY A 774 14.42 6.47 0.79
CA GLY A 774 15.54 5.73 1.37
C GLY A 774 15.23 4.27 1.75
N ARG A 775 14.00 3.79 1.51
CA ARG A 775 13.51 2.42 1.80
C ARG A 775 13.09 1.63 0.54
N GLY A 776 12.96 2.28 -0.62
CA GLY A 776 12.86 1.64 -1.94
C GLY A 776 11.98 2.36 -2.96
N GLY A 777 11.15 3.31 -2.54
CA GLY A 777 10.31 4.14 -3.39
C GLY A 777 11.05 5.35 -3.96
N GLU A 778 10.93 5.54 -5.28
CA GLU A 778 11.34 6.76 -5.99
C GLU A 778 10.13 7.34 -6.74
N VAL A 779 10.05 8.67 -6.84
CA VAL A 779 9.07 9.34 -7.72
C VAL A 779 9.71 10.55 -8.40
N THR A 780 9.28 10.85 -9.63
CA THR A 780 9.79 11.99 -10.42
C THR A 780 8.69 12.97 -10.81
N THR A 781 9.07 14.24 -10.92
CA THR A 781 8.32 15.29 -11.62
C THR A 781 9.29 16.17 -12.39
N SER A 782 8.80 17.09 -13.22
CA SER A 782 9.65 17.99 -14.00
C SER A 782 8.94 19.28 -14.39
N PHE A 783 9.72 20.32 -14.64
CA PHE A 783 9.28 21.58 -15.23
C PHE A 783 10.27 22.02 -16.30
N ASP A 784 9.80 22.75 -17.31
CA ASP A 784 10.67 23.34 -18.32
C ASP A 784 11.19 24.70 -17.87
N VAL A 785 12.42 24.99 -18.25
CA VAL A 785 13.12 26.25 -18.06
C VAL A 785 13.48 26.76 -19.45
N THR A 786 12.80 27.80 -19.90
CA THR A 786 13.18 28.55 -21.10
C THR A 786 14.13 29.66 -20.70
N VAL A 787 15.30 29.71 -21.32
CA VAL A 787 16.27 30.79 -21.14
C VAL A 787 16.23 31.69 -22.39
N ASN A 788 16.12 33.00 -22.21
CA ASN A 788 16.31 34.00 -23.28
C ASN A 788 17.65 34.72 -23.11
N ASP A 789 18.32 35.10 -24.19
CA ASP A 789 19.32 36.16 -24.14
C ASP A 789 18.64 37.54 -24.10
N VAL A 790 19.36 38.61 -23.72
CA VAL A 790 18.80 39.98 -23.72
C VAL A 790 18.96 40.66 -25.09
N PRO A 791 17.97 41.46 -25.55
CA PRO A 791 18.08 42.23 -26.77
C PRO A 791 19.14 43.32 -26.62
N ALA A 792 20.05 43.44 -27.59
CA ALA A 792 21.12 44.43 -27.54
C ALA A 792 20.76 45.70 -28.32
N ILE A 793 21.01 46.86 -27.71
CA ILE A 793 20.89 48.18 -28.34
C ILE A 793 22.23 48.92 -28.27
N SER A 794 22.73 49.30 -29.44
CA SER A 794 24.00 50.00 -29.60
C SER A 794 23.84 51.52 -29.48
N ALA A 795 24.97 52.24 -29.36
CA ALA A 795 24.97 53.67 -29.06
C ALA A 795 24.29 54.53 -30.14
N LEU A 796 23.20 55.19 -29.76
CA LEU A 796 22.36 56.00 -30.66
C LEU A 796 22.98 57.39 -30.94
N PRO A 797 22.89 57.92 -32.19
CA PRO A 797 23.47 59.21 -32.56
C PRO A 797 22.61 60.39 -32.08
N ALA A 798 23.23 61.37 -31.40
CA ALA A 798 22.54 62.58 -30.94
C ALA A 798 21.96 63.43 -32.09
N GLN A 799 20.84 64.11 -31.84
CA GLN A 799 20.03 64.82 -32.84
C GLN A 799 19.92 66.33 -32.57
N THR A 800 19.74 67.13 -33.62
CA THR A 800 19.55 68.60 -33.53
C THR A 800 18.51 69.08 -34.54
N LEU A 801 17.51 69.81 -34.07
CA LEU A 801 16.26 70.15 -34.77
C LEU A 801 15.87 71.64 -34.56
N GLN A 802 14.88 72.15 -35.30
CA GLN A 802 14.27 73.48 -35.10
C GLN A 802 12.77 73.37 -34.78
N VAL A 803 12.25 74.32 -33.99
CA VAL A 803 10.83 74.43 -33.65
C VAL A 803 10.02 74.70 -34.92
N GLY A 804 9.08 73.81 -35.24
CA GLY A 804 8.30 73.89 -36.47
C GLY A 804 8.90 73.14 -37.67
N ASP A 805 10.04 72.46 -37.51
CA ASP A 805 10.47 71.44 -38.49
C ASP A 805 9.46 70.28 -38.53
N ALA A 806 9.42 69.59 -39.68
CA ALA A 806 8.70 68.32 -39.77
C ALA A 806 9.34 67.26 -38.86
N PRO A 807 8.56 66.30 -38.32
CA PRO A 807 9.09 65.22 -37.49
C PRO A 807 10.25 64.48 -38.16
N THR A 808 11.37 64.37 -37.46
CA THR A 808 12.58 63.69 -37.94
C THR A 808 12.50 62.22 -37.56
N VAL A 809 12.67 61.35 -38.55
CA VAL A 809 12.56 59.90 -38.38
C VAL A 809 13.95 59.27 -38.42
N LEU A 810 14.34 58.64 -37.32
CA LEU A 810 15.56 57.83 -37.23
C LEU A 810 15.19 56.35 -37.30
N ASP A 811 15.75 55.64 -38.27
CA ASP A 811 15.63 54.19 -38.38
C ASP A 811 16.54 53.52 -37.33
N LEU A 812 15.97 52.72 -36.43
CA LEU A 812 16.71 52.01 -35.38
C LEU A 812 17.16 50.59 -35.81
N SER A 813 16.72 50.08 -36.97
CA SER A 813 16.97 48.69 -37.38
C SER A 813 18.45 48.30 -37.53
N SER A 814 19.35 49.28 -37.68
CA SER A 814 20.81 49.08 -37.70
C SER A 814 21.50 49.24 -36.35
N TYR A 815 20.76 49.63 -35.31
CA TYR A 815 21.24 49.85 -33.94
C TYR A 815 20.80 48.76 -32.96
N LEU A 816 19.76 48.01 -33.31
CA LEU A 816 19.18 46.90 -32.55
C LEU A 816 19.74 45.58 -33.07
N SER A 817 20.00 44.63 -32.18
CA SER A 817 20.30 43.25 -32.55
C SER A 817 19.85 42.31 -31.45
N ASP A 818 19.05 41.31 -31.82
CA ASP A 818 18.61 40.28 -30.90
C ASP A 818 19.42 38.98 -31.09
N PRO A 819 19.96 38.36 -30.03
CA PRO A 819 20.72 37.11 -30.16
C PRO A 819 19.87 35.90 -30.57
N ASP A 820 18.61 35.85 -30.13
CA ASP A 820 17.66 34.77 -30.43
C ASP A 820 16.83 35.04 -31.71
N ASN A 821 16.99 36.25 -32.28
CA ASN A 821 16.28 36.76 -33.46
C ASN A 821 14.77 36.96 -33.20
N ASP A 822 14.41 37.40 -31.99
CA ASP A 822 13.03 37.67 -31.58
C ASP A 822 12.40 38.92 -32.22
N THR A 823 11.08 39.04 -32.09
CA THR A 823 10.30 40.16 -32.67
C THR A 823 10.30 41.37 -31.74
N LEU A 824 11.44 42.08 -31.73
CA LEU A 824 11.68 43.26 -30.90
C LEU A 824 10.54 44.29 -30.95
N THR A 825 9.95 44.52 -29.78
CA THR A 825 9.05 45.64 -29.52
C THR A 825 9.84 46.83 -28.97
N LEU A 826 9.36 48.05 -29.22
CA LEU A 826 10.05 49.27 -28.80
C LEU A 826 9.10 50.28 -28.17
N SER A 827 9.58 50.89 -27.10
CA SER A 827 9.03 52.13 -26.55
C SER A 827 10.12 53.19 -26.49
N ALA A 828 9.73 54.47 -26.45
CA ALA A 828 10.66 55.55 -26.18
C ALA A 828 9.97 56.65 -25.38
N VAL A 829 10.70 57.26 -24.44
CA VAL A 829 10.20 58.30 -23.54
C VAL A 829 11.16 59.48 -23.58
N SER A 830 10.65 60.67 -23.87
CA SER A 830 11.41 61.92 -23.74
C SER A 830 11.37 62.38 -22.29
N ALA A 831 12.53 62.60 -21.67
CA ALA A 831 12.64 63.16 -20.32
C ALA A 831 12.07 64.58 -20.22
N ASN A 832 11.89 65.27 -21.35
CA ASN A 832 11.13 66.50 -21.48
C ASN A 832 10.40 66.55 -22.83
N THR A 833 9.15 66.09 -22.83
CA THR A 833 8.25 66.08 -24.00
C THR A 833 7.93 67.47 -24.55
N ASN A 834 8.00 68.53 -23.73
CA ASN A 834 7.72 69.89 -24.16
C ASN A 834 8.80 70.42 -25.12
N ILE A 835 10.03 69.92 -25.02
CA ILE A 835 11.13 70.24 -25.93
C ILE A 835 11.01 69.42 -27.22
N ALA A 836 10.89 68.10 -27.08
CA ALA A 836 10.58 67.21 -28.19
C ALA A 836 9.75 66.00 -27.71
N THR A 837 8.64 65.71 -28.39
CA THR A 837 7.93 64.44 -28.23
C THR A 837 8.57 63.37 -29.09
N VAL A 838 8.29 62.12 -28.71
CA VAL A 838 8.80 60.93 -29.37
C VAL A 838 7.66 59.93 -29.58
N SER A 839 7.71 59.21 -30.69
CA SER A 839 6.96 57.97 -30.89
C SER A 839 7.83 56.95 -31.61
N VAL A 840 7.56 55.66 -31.41
CA VAL A 840 8.21 54.57 -32.16
C VAL A 840 7.14 53.76 -32.87
N THR A 841 7.33 53.53 -34.17
CA THR A 841 6.47 52.68 -35.00
C THR A 841 7.36 51.93 -35.97
N ASN A 842 7.21 50.60 -36.09
CA ASN A 842 7.99 49.77 -37.02
C ASN A 842 9.51 50.00 -36.95
N GLN A 843 10.08 50.02 -35.74
CA GLN A 843 11.50 50.33 -35.46
C GLN A 843 11.98 51.75 -35.87
N GLN A 844 11.07 52.65 -36.24
CA GLN A 844 11.41 54.03 -36.59
C GLN A 844 11.08 54.98 -35.43
N LEU A 845 12.12 55.61 -34.87
CA LEU A 845 12.05 56.63 -33.83
C LEU A 845 11.71 57.98 -34.46
N THR A 846 10.48 58.45 -34.26
CA THR A 846 10.02 59.74 -34.75
C THR A 846 10.15 60.79 -33.66
N LEU A 847 11.02 61.79 -33.88
CA LEU A 847 11.26 62.92 -32.98
C LEU A 847 10.58 64.17 -33.52
N THR A 848 9.66 64.77 -32.75
CA THR A 848 8.94 65.99 -33.14
C THR A 848 9.40 67.17 -32.28
N PRO A 849 10.04 68.21 -32.85
CA PRO A 849 10.51 69.37 -32.11
C PRO A 849 9.36 70.35 -31.81
N LEU A 850 9.16 70.68 -30.52
CA LEU A 850 8.07 71.55 -30.05
C LEU A 850 8.55 72.87 -29.46
N ALA A 851 9.55 72.84 -28.58
CA ALA A 851 10.11 74.03 -27.94
C ALA A 851 11.64 73.98 -27.93
N ALA A 852 12.28 75.16 -27.89
CA ALA A 852 13.73 75.24 -27.89
C ALA A 852 14.33 74.82 -26.54
N GLY A 853 15.36 73.98 -26.57
CA GLY A 853 15.97 73.40 -25.38
C GLY A 853 16.77 72.14 -25.69
N GLN A 854 17.12 71.38 -24.67
CA GLN A 854 17.75 70.07 -24.77
C GLN A 854 17.01 69.05 -23.90
N THR A 855 16.79 67.85 -24.44
CA THR A 855 16.15 66.72 -23.77
C THR A 855 16.92 65.44 -24.06
N THR A 856 16.80 64.45 -23.19
CA THR A 856 17.25 63.07 -23.45
C THR A 856 16.01 62.22 -23.69
N VAL A 857 16.01 61.47 -24.79
CA VAL A 857 15.04 60.40 -25.01
C VAL A 857 15.69 59.09 -24.57
N THR A 858 14.99 58.28 -23.79
CA THR A 858 15.38 56.89 -23.54
C THR A 858 14.59 56.01 -24.50
N VAL A 859 15.28 55.21 -25.30
CA VAL A 859 14.68 54.14 -26.11
C VAL A 859 14.83 52.84 -25.33
N THR A 860 13.73 52.11 -25.17
CA THR A 860 13.71 50.79 -24.53
C THR A 860 13.27 49.76 -25.57
N VAL A 861 14.04 48.69 -25.70
CA VAL A 861 13.73 47.52 -26.53
C VAL A 861 13.42 46.33 -25.62
N ASP A 862 12.39 45.59 -26.00
CA ASP A 862 11.79 44.48 -25.24
C ASP A 862 11.49 43.34 -26.24
N ASP A 863 12.06 42.16 -25.98
CA ASP A 863 11.96 40.98 -26.84
C ASP A 863 10.57 40.29 -26.79
N GLY A 864 9.75 40.58 -25.77
CA GLY A 864 8.48 39.91 -25.51
C GLY A 864 8.59 38.61 -24.71
N HIS A 865 9.80 38.16 -24.36
CA HIS A 865 10.10 36.94 -23.59
C HIS A 865 10.79 37.21 -22.26
N GLY A 866 11.19 38.46 -21.99
CA GLY A 866 11.62 38.96 -20.68
C GLY A 866 12.94 39.73 -20.69
N GLY A 867 13.66 39.74 -21.80
CA GLY A 867 14.85 40.56 -21.99
C GLY A 867 14.48 42.00 -22.35
N VAL A 868 14.91 42.95 -21.51
CA VAL A 868 14.65 44.38 -21.71
C VAL A 868 15.93 45.19 -21.54
N THR A 869 16.28 45.97 -22.57
CA THR A 869 17.46 46.84 -22.57
C THR A 869 17.08 48.25 -22.99
N SER A 870 17.75 49.28 -22.46
CA SER A 870 17.48 50.67 -22.81
C SER A 870 18.74 51.49 -23.09
N ALA A 871 18.67 52.43 -24.03
CA ALA A 871 19.74 53.36 -24.35
C ALA A 871 19.25 54.81 -24.49
N PRO A 872 20.01 55.81 -24.00
CA PRO A 872 19.69 57.22 -24.17
C PRO A 872 20.14 57.77 -25.54
N ILE A 873 19.38 58.71 -26.09
CA ILE A 873 19.71 59.55 -27.25
C ILE A 873 19.45 61.02 -26.90
N SER A 874 20.47 61.87 -27.05
CA SER A 874 20.38 63.31 -26.73
C SER A 874 19.78 64.09 -27.90
N VAL A 875 18.80 64.95 -27.63
CA VAL A 875 18.05 65.73 -28.63
C VAL A 875 18.09 67.21 -28.27
N THR A 876 18.45 68.08 -29.23
CA THR A 876 18.53 69.53 -29.05
C THR A 876 17.64 70.26 -30.05
N VAL A 877 16.92 71.30 -29.63
CA VAL A 877 15.89 72.00 -30.44
C VAL A 877 16.08 73.52 -30.36
N THR A 878 15.84 74.25 -31.47
CA THR A 878 16.11 75.70 -31.60
C THR A 878 14.88 76.51 -32.10
N ALA A 879 14.66 77.73 -31.60
CA ALA A 879 13.37 78.44 -31.72
C ALA A 879 13.04 79.09 -33.08
N ALA A 880 11.73 79.29 -33.33
CA ALA A 880 11.16 80.05 -34.45
C ALA A 880 10.20 81.17 -33.96
N PRO A 881 9.81 82.18 -34.79
CA PRO A 881 9.11 83.39 -34.32
C PRO A 881 7.56 83.24 -34.18
N GLY A 882 6.98 83.73 -33.06
CA GLY A 882 5.53 83.67 -32.73
C GLY A 882 4.64 84.79 -33.34
N PRO A 883 3.35 84.97 -32.91
CA PRO A 883 2.93 85.14 -31.50
C PRO A 883 1.59 84.44 -31.06
N VAL A 884 0.92 84.96 -30.01
CA VAL A 884 0.10 84.25 -28.97
C VAL A 884 -1.45 84.37 -29.02
N GLY A 885 -2.17 83.51 -28.24
CA GLY A 885 -3.11 84.03 -27.22
C GLY A 885 -4.47 83.31 -26.93
N ASN A 886 -4.54 82.50 -25.86
CA ASN A 886 -5.67 82.34 -24.89
C ASN A 886 -5.15 81.59 -23.63
N ASN A 887 -5.89 81.50 -22.51
CA ASN A 887 -5.47 80.74 -21.29
C ASN A 887 -6.52 79.72 -20.80
N GLN A 888 -6.08 78.67 -20.10
CA GLN A 888 -6.83 77.57 -19.50
C GLN A 888 -6.35 77.29 -18.07
N ALA A 889 -7.30 77.10 -17.13
CA ALA A 889 -6.94 76.82 -15.74
C ALA A 889 -6.28 75.43 -15.55
N PRO A 890 -5.45 75.23 -14.51
CA PRO A 890 -4.87 73.94 -14.16
C PRO A 890 -5.91 72.85 -13.86
N VAL A 891 -5.48 71.59 -13.94
CA VAL A 891 -6.27 70.40 -13.56
C VAL A 891 -5.42 69.41 -12.76
N ALA A 892 -6.03 68.69 -11.82
CA ALA A 892 -5.36 67.59 -11.12
C ALA A 892 -5.33 66.33 -11.98
N VAL A 893 -4.14 65.75 -12.18
CA VAL A 893 -3.88 64.64 -13.12
C VAL A 893 -3.33 63.36 -12.46
N SER A 894 -3.00 63.42 -11.16
CA SER A 894 -2.51 62.28 -10.39
C SER A 894 -3.20 62.19 -9.02
N THR A 895 -2.75 61.29 -8.14
CA THR A 895 -3.36 61.06 -6.82
C THR A 895 -2.32 60.86 -5.71
N ILE A 896 -2.68 61.26 -4.48
CA ILE A 896 -1.90 61.01 -3.26
C ILE A 896 -2.81 60.26 -2.27
N TYR A 897 -2.37 59.07 -1.84
CA TYR A 897 -3.10 58.23 -0.87
C TYR A 897 -2.95 58.75 0.57
N GLU A 898 -3.73 58.19 1.53
CA GLU A 898 -3.66 58.58 2.95
C GLU A 898 -2.22 58.44 3.48
N GLN A 899 -1.66 59.55 3.97
CA GLN A 899 -0.31 59.57 4.55
C GLN A 899 -0.36 59.36 6.05
N VAL A 900 0.38 58.38 6.55
CA VAL A 900 0.56 58.17 8.00
C VAL A 900 1.92 58.73 8.43
N LEU A 901 1.90 59.54 9.48
CA LEU A 901 3.06 60.19 10.06
C LEU A 901 3.18 59.76 11.53
N THR A 902 4.40 59.44 11.96
CA THR A 902 4.72 59.03 13.33
C THR A 902 6.06 59.65 13.73
N SER A 903 6.02 60.53 14.73
CA SER A 903 7.21 61.23 15.22
C SER A 903 8.31 60.24 15.65
N GLY A 904 9.54 60.48 15.20
CA GLY A 904 10.70 59.61 15.46
C GLY A 904 10.76 58.32 14.62
N VAL A 905 9.80 58.07 13.72
CA VAL A 905 9.76 56.84 12.88
C VAL A 905 9.60 57.15 11.40
N THR A 906 8.70 58.07 11.02
CA THR A 906 8.52 58.46 9.60
C THR A 906 9.38 59.67 9.26
N ASN A 907 10.18 59.55 8.20
CA ASN A 907 10.87 60.67 7.59
C ASN A 907 9.89 61.61 6.86
N ALA A 908 10.36 62.83 6.55
CA ALA A 908 9.53 63.88 5.94
C ALA A 908 9.00 63.46 4.55
N ARG A 909 7.68 63.30 4.42
CA ARG A 909 7.03 62.91 3.16
C ARG A 909 7.09 64.09 2.19
N SER A 910 7.69 63.89 1.02
CA SER A 910 7.94 64.94 0.03
C SER A 910 7.31 64.59 -1.31
N PHE A 911 6.51 65.50 -1.88
CA PHE A 911 5.80 65.32 -3.15
C PHE A 911 6.06 66.50 -4.07
N ASP A 912 6.44 66.25 -5.32
CA ASP A 912 6.51 67.29 -6.35
C ASP A 912 5.12 67.48 -6.98
N LEU A 913 4.53 68.64 -6.71
CA LEU A 913 3.17 68.99 -7.13
C LEU A 913 3.02 69.19 -8.65
N THR A 914 4.12 69.32 -9.40
CA THR A 914 4.08 69.29 -10.88
C THR A 914 3.68 67.91 -11.43
N ASN A 915 3.82 66.85 -10.64
CA ASN A 915 3.30 65.52 -10.98
C ASN A 915 1.83 65.35 -10.55
N LEU A 916 1.25 66.30 -9.81
CA LEU A 916 -0.13 66.26 -9.32
C LEU A 916 -1.07 67.13 -10.14
N PHE A 917 -0.61 68.31 -10.58
CA PHE A 917 -1.38 69.25 -11.40
C PHE A 917 -0.69 69.51 -12.74
N GLN A 918 -1.49 69.69 -13.78
CA GLN A 918 -1.04 70.09 -15.10
C GLN A 918 -1.80 71.34 -15.56
N ASP A 919 -1.08 72.27 -16.17
CA ASP A 919 -1.61 73.46 -16.81
C ASP A 919 -1.85 73.23 -18.31
N GLY A 920 -2.91 73.81 -18.87
CA GLY A 920 -3.32 73.59 -20.28
C GLY A 920 -2.57 74.43 -21.31
N ASP A 921 -2.01 75.58 -20.91
CA ASP A 921 -1.23 76.49 -21.76
C ASP A 921 0.26 76.53 -21.35
N GLY A 922 0.62 75.84 -20.26
CA GLY A 922 1.99 75.67 -19.79
C GLY A 922 2.46 76.78 -18.85
N ASP A 923 1.52 77.50 -18.23
CA ASP A 923 1.84 78.58 -17.32
C ASP A 923 2.52 78.09 -16.03
N THR A 924 3.29 78.99 -15.41
CA THR A 924 4.13 78.65 -14.24
C THR A 924 3.29 78.63 -12.96
N MET A 925 2.59 77.51 -12.76
CA MET A 925 1.78 77.26 -11.56
C MET A 925 2.54 77.54 -10.26
N THR A 926 1.88 78.28 -9.36
CA THR A 926 2.27 78.41 -7.96
C THR A 926 1.39 77.51 -7.10
N PHE A 927 1.95 77.00 -5.99
CA PHE A 927 1.30 76.01 -5.15
C PHE A 927 1.18 76.46 -3.70
N THR A 928 0.03 76.16 -3.07
CA THR A 928 -0.19 76.30 -1.63
C THR A 928 -0.83 75.03 -1.08
N ALA A 929 -0.62 74.73 0.20
CA ALA A 929 -1.26 73.59 0.86
C ALA A 929 -1.67 73.95 2.29
N ILE A 930 -2.87 73.53 2.71
CA ILE A 930 -3.47 73.85 4.00
C ILE A 930 -4.10 72.57 4.59
N ALA A 931 -3.88 72.33 5.88
CA ALA A 931 -4.61 71.32 6.65
C ALA A 931 -5.84 71.92 7.32
N ASP A 932 -6.96 71.18 7.34
CA ASP A 932 -8.15 71.51 8.15
C ASP A 932 -7.82 71.67 9.64
N THR A 933 -6.84 70.89 10.13
CA THR A 933 -6.31 70.96 11.51
C THR A 933 -4.77 70.93 11.46
N PRO A 934 -4.11 72.10 11.37
CA PRO A 934 -2.66 72.20 11.23
C PRO A 934 -1.84 71.54 12.34
N GLN A 935 -2.41 71.38 13.54
CA GLN A 935 -1.73 70.76 14.68
C GLN A 935 -1.54 69.24 14.54
N ILE A 936 -2.09 68.64 13.47
CA ILE A 936 -1.91 67.22 13.15
C ILE A 936 -0.66 67.01 12.30
N ALA A 937 -0.43 67.86 11.29
CA ALA A 937 0.73 67.75 10.41
C ALA A 937 1.29 69.13 10.06
N ASN A 938 2.60 69.28 10.24
CA ASN A 938 3.37 70.42 9.76
C ASN A 938 3.50 70.31 8.24
N ILE A 939 3.11 71.38 7.54
CA ILE A 939 3.05 71.44 6.07
C ILE A 939 3.87 72.62 5.59
N SER A 940 4.74 72.39 4.61
CA SER A 940 5.41 73.46 3.86
C SER A 940 5.36 73.17 2.36
N VAL A 941 5.33 74.23 1.56
CA VAL A 941 5.46 74.16 0.11
C VAL A 941 6.63 75.06 -0.30
N ALA A 942 7.60 74.51 -1.04
CA ALA A 942 8.80 75.19 -1.48
C ALA A 942 8.98 75.00 -3.00
N GLY A 943 8.60 76.01 -3.78
CA GLY A 943 8.42 75.84 -5.23
C GLY A 943 7.24 74.89 -5.49
N SER A 944 7.48 73.78 -6.17
CA SER A 944 6.50 72.69 -6.32
C SER A 944 6.60 71.60 -5.25
N MET A 945 7.62 71.60 -4.37
CA MET A 945 7.78 70.55 -3.38
C MET A 945 6.90 70.78 -2.16
N LEU A 946 5.88 69.94 -1.99
CA LEU A 946 5.10 69.78 -0.76
C LEU A 946 5.86 68.87 0.20
N THR A 947 6.12 69.32 1.42
CA THR A 947 6.73 68.54 2.48
C THR A 947 5.78 68.43 3.68
N LEU A 948 5.59 67.21 4.18
CA LEU A 948 4.77 66.89 5.36
C LEU A 948 5.65 66.30 6.47
N THR A 949 5.45 66.76 7.70
CA THR A 949 6.05 66.18 8.91
C THR A 949 5.01 66.08 10.04
N PRO A 950 5.13 65.10 10.95
CA PRO A 950 4.19 64.98 12.07
C PRO A 950 4.26 66.22 12.98
N ASP A 951 3.12 66.62 13.55
CA ASP A 951 3.06 67.65 14.59
C ASP A 951 2.61 67.04 15.95
N SER A 952 2.05 67.87 16.83
CA SER A 952 1.86 67.61 18.25
C SER A 952 0.56 66.89 18.60
N VAL A 953 -0.44 66.89 17.72
CA VAL A 953 -1.78 66.32 17.97
C VAL A 953 -2.00 65.04 17.15
N ALA A 954 -2.36 63.95 17.83
CA ALA A 954 -2.80 62.70 17.20
C ALA A 954 -4.17 62.88 16.53
N GLY A 955 -4.35 62.35 15.32
CA GLY A 955 -5.63 62.44 14.61
C GLY A 955 -5.51 62.30 13.10
N SER A 956 -6.52 62.79 12.39
CA SER A 956 -6.58 62.85 10.93
C SER A 956 -7.04 64.24 10.49
N THR A 957 -6.39 64.82 9.48
CA THR A 957 -6.80 66.06 8.80
C THR A 957 -6.93 65.79 7.30
N THR A 958 -7.81 66.50 6.60
CA THR A 958 -7.62 66.68 5.16
C THR A 958 -6.47 67.66 4.95
N VAL A 959 -5.72 67.48 3.86
CA VAL A 959 -4.83 68.49 3.29
C VAL A 959 -5.38 68.87 1.93
N THR A 960 -5.72 70.14 1.78
CA THR A 960 -6.13 70.77 0.52
C THR A 960 -4.91 71.42 -0.10
N ILE A 961 -4.50 70.96 -1.27
CA ILE A 961 -3.49 71.60 -2.12
C ILE A 961 -4.23 72.46 -3.14
N THR A 962 -3.75 73.69 -3.40
CA THR A 962 -4.26 74.57 -4.46
C THR A 962 -3.12 74.91 -5.41
N ALA A 963 -3.35 74.72 -6.71
CA ALA A 963 -2.52 75.24 -7.80
C ALA A 963 -3.17 76.49 -8.41
N ASP A 964 -2.36 77.49 -8.75
CA ASP A 964 -2.78 78.79 -9.32
C ASP A 964 -1.82 79.15 -10.47
N ASP A 965 -2.36 79.36 -11.68
CA ASP A 965 -1.59 79.66 -12.91
C ASP A 965 -0.96 81.07 -12.94
N GLY A 966 -1.36 81.97 -12.02
CA GLY A 966 -0.95 83.38 -12.01
C GLY A 966 -1.69 84.27 -13.01
N HIS A 967 -2.57 83.72 -13.85
CA HIS A 967 -3.37 84.42 -14.87
C HIS A 967 -4.89 84.31 -14.63
N GLY A 968 -5.34 83.56 -13.62
CA GLY A 968 -6.70 83.54 -13.08
C GLY A 968 -7.36 82.16 -12.97
N GLY A 969 -6.67 81.09 -13.36
CA GLY A 969 -7.10 79.71 -13.24
C GLY A 969 -6.54 79.01 -11.99
N THR A 970 -7.41 78.30 -11.27
CA THR A 970 -7.03 77.58 -10.04
C THR A 970 -7.66 76.19 -9.99
N ALA A 971 -6.96 75.24 -9.38
CA ALA A 971 -7.44 73.89 -9.12
C ALA A 971 -7.06 73.41 -7.71
N THR A 972 -7.87 72.51 -7.14
CA THR A 972 -7.63 71.94 -5.81
C THR A 972 -7.57 70.42 -5.82
N TYR A 973 -6.76 69.85 -4.94
CA TYR A 973 -6.67 68.41 -4.70
C TYR A 973 -6.61 68.12 -3.19
N ASN A 974 -7.40 67.13 -2.75
CA ASN A 974 -7.58 66.81 -1.34
C ASN A 974 -7.14 65.38 -1.04
N PHE A 975 -6.30 65.20 -0.02
CA PHE A 975 -5.93 63.88 0.52
C PHE A 975 -5.92 63.89 2.05
N ALA A 976 -5.98 62.70 2.65
CA ALA A 976 -5.95 62.56 4.11
C ALA A 976 -4.50 62.45 4.64
N VAL A 977 -4.23 63.14 5.73
CA VAL A 977 -3.00 62.97 6.53
C VAL A 977 -3.38 62.56 7.94
N ARG A 978 -2.69 61.56 8.47
CA ARG A 978 -2.88 60.98 9.80
C ARG A 978 -1.60 61.12 10.61
N ASN A 979 -1.68 61.77 11.77
CA ASN A 979 -0.61 61.72 12.76
C ASN A 979 -0.97 60.67 13.79
N ALA A 980 -0.20 59.59 13.82
CA ALA A 980 -0.38 58.46 14.72
C ALA A 980 0.91 58.30 15.55
N PRO A 981 1.11 59.12 16.61
CA PRO A 981 2.24 58.97 17.51
C PRO A 981 2.15 57.64 18.26
N THR A 982 3.31 57.07 18.60
CA THR A 982 3.38 55.77 19.27
C THR A 982 2.81 55.82 20.69
N VAL A 983 2.28 54.69 21.14
CA VAL A 983 2.08 54.44 22.58
C VAL A 983 3.42 54.31 23.30
N SER A 984 3.41 54.30 24.64
CA SER A 984 4.64 54.07 25.42
C SER A 984 5.23 52.71 25.06
N ASN A 985 6.51 52.66 24.72
CA ASN A 985 7.20 51.49 24.16
C ASN A 985 6.57 50.94 22.86
N GLY A 986 5.81 51.76 22.12
CA GLY A 986 5.09 51.38 20.91
C GLY A 986 5.93 51.32 19.62
N TYR A 987 7.26 51.21 19.71
CA TYR A 987 8.12 50.83 18.59
C TYR A 987 8.78 49.51 18.97
N ILE A 988 8.49 48.45 18.21
CA ILE A 988 8.89 47.08 18.52
C ILE A 988 9.75 46.56 17.37
N GLU A 989 10.99 46.19 17.67
CA GLU A 989 11.81 45.40 16.75
C GLU A 989 11.54 43.92 16.98
N ILE A 990 11.30 43.19 15.89
CA ILE A 990 11.04 41.76 15.90
C ILE A 990 12.10 41.09 15.03
N ALA A 991 13.20 40.69 15.68
CA ALA A 991 14.26 39.93 15.03
C ALA A 991 13.82 38.47 14.81
N THR A 992 14.07 37.95 13.61
CA THR A 992 13.75 36.58 13.20
C THR A 992 14.77 36.06 12.18
N LYS A 993 14.52 34.89 11.60
CA LYS A 993 15.37 34.21 10.62
C LYS A 993 14.67 34.09 9.26
N GLN A 994 15.47 34.10 8.19
CA GLN A 994 15.00 33.78 6.85
C GLN A 994 14.48 32.33 6.81
N GLY A 995 13.31 32.13 6.21
CA GLY A 995 12.57 30.86 6.21
C GLY A 995 11.42 30.78 7.22
N VAL A 996 11.30 31.73 8.16
CA VAL A 996 10.14 31.79 9.06
C VAL A 996 8.88 32.24 8.29
N ALA A 997 7.87 31.37 8.29
CA ALA A 997 6.64 31.57 7.52
C ALA A 997 5.73 32.66 8.12
N ASP A 998 5.63 32.75 9.44
CA ASP A 998 4.74 33.69 10.15
C ASP A 998 5.44 34.36 11.34
N VAL A 999 5.14 35.64 11.58
CA VAL A 999 5.63 36.44 12.72
C VAL A 999 4.41 37.05 13.41
N SER A 1000 4.35 37.02 14.74
CA SER A 1000 3.14 37.35 15.49
C SER A 1000 3.37 38.17 16.76
N TYR A 1001 2.54 39.18 17.01
CA TYR A 1001 2.65 40.07 18.18
C TYR A 1001 1.29 40.39 18.82
N ASP A 1002 1.14 40.22 20.14
CA ASP A 1002 -0.08 40.56 20.88
C ASP A 1002 -0.07 42.01 21.41
N LEU A 1003 -0.98 42.82 20.89
CA LEU A 1003 -1.17 44.22 21.25
C LEU A 1003 -1.86 44.42 22.62
N SER A 1004 -2.31 43.35 23.30
CA SER A 1004 -3.08 43.43 24.56
C SER A 1004 -2.45 44.28 25.67
N THR A 1005 -1.12 44.32 25.74
CA THR A 1005 -0.34 45.08 26.73
C THR A 1005 -0.21 46.56 26.37
N LEU A 1006 -0.20 46.87 25.08
CA LEU A 1006 0.02 48.22 24.52
C LEU A 1006 -1.29 48.98 24.28
N PHE A 1007 -2.37 48.26 23.95
CA PHE A 1007 -3.73 48.79 23.80
C PHE A 1007 -4.76 48.03 24.66
N PRO A 1008 -4.74 48.19 26.00
CA PRO A 1008 -5.68 47.51 26.89
C PRO A 1008 -7.14 47.76 26.53
N GLY A 1009 -7.90 46.69 26.28
CA GLY A 1009 -9.33 46.73 25.99
C GLY A 1009 -9.71 47.00 24.53
N GLN A 1010 -8.76 47.30 23.63
CA GLN A 1010 -9.03 47.42 22.19
C GLN A 1010 -8.99 46.02 21.52
N THR A 1011 -9.73 45.86 20.42
CA THR A 1011 -9.83 44.61 19.64
C THR A 1011 -9.98 44.84 18.13
N SER A 1012 -9.66 46.04 17.65
CA SER A 1012 -9.64 46.37 16.22
C SER A 1012 -8.67 47.51 15.97
N PHE A 1013 -7.88 47.39 14.91
CA PHE A 1013 -6.82 48.33 14.55
C PHE A 1013 -6.82 48.58 13.04
N LYS A 1014 -6.50 49.80 12.63
CA LYS A 1014 -6.11 50.07 11.23
C LYS A 1014 -4.67 49.62 11.04
N VAL A 1015 -4.40 48.82 10.02
CA VAL A 1015 -3.05 48.39 9.66
C VAL A 1015 -2.59 49.15 8.42
N TYR A 1016 -1.43 49.78 8.50
CA TYR A 1016 -0.73 50.34 7.35
C TYR A 1016 0.65 49.70 7.25
N GLU A 1017 1.06 49.28 6.07
CA GLU A 1017 2.35 48.63 5.82
C GLU A 1017 3.18 49.52 4.90
N GLY A 1018 4.49 49.62 5.12
CA GLY A 1018 5.29 50.57 4.35
C GLY A 1018 6.74 50.72 4.78
N THR A 1019 7.33 51.85 4.42
CA THR A 1019 8.70 52.25 4.77
C THR A 1019 8.73 53.57 5.55
N PRO A 1020 9.82 53.87 6.28
CA PRO A 1020 10.05 55.19 6.86
C PRO A 1020 10.01 56.34 5.85
N ASP A 1021 10.16 56.12 4.54
CA ASP A 1021 10.47 57.18 3.56
C ASP A 1021 9.36 57.58 2.58
N SER A 1022 8.57 56.65 2.01
CA SER A 1022 7.45 57.05 1.13
C SER A 1022 6.35 56.01 0.90
N THR A 1023 6.70 54.73 0.72
CA THR A 1023 5.72 53.69 0.40
C THR A 1023 4.80 53.38 1.58
N PHE A 1024 3.50 53.40 1.34
CA PHE A 1024 2.45 52.98 2.27
C PHE A 1024 1.32 52.25 1.52
N THR A 1025 0.82 51.17 2.10
CA THR A 1025 -0.42 50.48 1.71
C THR A 1025 -1.39 50.44 2.89
N GLY A 1026 -2.69 50.30 2.61
CA GLY A 1026 -3.76 50.29 3.61
C GLY A 1026 -4.61 51.58 3.64
N PRO A 1027 -5.45 51.77 4.68
CA PRO A 1027 -5.58 50.89 5.83
C PRO A 1027 -6.33 49.59 5.52
N THR A 1028 -5.76 48.45 5.91
CA THR A 1028 -6.55 47.23 6.15
C THR A 1028 -7.05 47.25 7.61
N THR A 1029 -7.93 46.31 7.99
CA THR A 1029 -8.48 46.25 9.36
C THR A 1029 -8.10 44.95 10.03
N LEU A 1030 -7.25 45.03 11.07
CA LEU A 1030 -7.03 43.93 11.99
C LEU A 1030 -8.27 43.79 12.90
N SER A 1031 -8.81 42.57 12.97
CA SER A 1031 -9.92 42.21 13.84
C SER A 1031 -9.42 41.21 14.89
N GLY A 1032 -9.20 41.68 16.12
CA GLY A 1032 -8.51 40.92 17.16
C GLY A 1032 -7.46 41.77 17.89
N LYS A 1033 -6.50 41.11 18.54
CA LYS A 1033 -5.40 41.75 19.28
C LYS A 1033 -4.01 41.28 18.85
N VAL A 1034 -3.92 40.08 18.29
CA VAL A 1034 -2.67 39.54 17.73
C VAL A 1034 -2.57 40.01 16.28
N TRP A 1035 -1.49 40.70 15.94
CA TRP A 1035 -1.09 40.92 14.55
C TRP A 1035 -0.25 39.74 14.05
N THR A 1036 -0.33 39.43 12.75
CA THR A 1036 0.43 38.39 12.07
C THR A 1036 0.96 38.91 10.73
N GLY A 1037 2.21 38.65 10.39
CA GLY A 1037 2.84 38.99 9.11
C GLY A 1037 4.00 38.06 8.75
N THR A 1038 4.86 38.44 7.81
CA THR A 1038 5.97 37.61 7.29
C THR A 1038 7.34 38.29 7.40
N ALA A 1039 8.41 37.54 7.11
CA ALA A 1039 9.81 37.95 7.29
C ALA A 1039 10.41 38.83 6.14
N ALA A 1040 9.57 39.33 5.23
CA ALA A 1040 9.91 40.46 4.36
C ALA A 1040 10.05 41.76 5.20
N MET A 1041 10.46 42.88 4.59
CA MET A 1041 10.69 44.14 5.31
C MET A 1041 9.62 45.24 5.07
N PRO A 1042 8.36 45.09 5.52
CA PRO A 1042 7.49 46.22 5.82
C PRO A 1042 7.67 46.66 7.28
N TYR A 1043 7.72 47.97 7.51
CA TYR A 1043 7.34 48.54 8.79
C TYR A 1043 5.79 48.52 8.85
N VAL A 1044 5.22 48.14 9.99
CA VAL A 1044 3.76 47.98 10.14
C VAL A 1044 3.22 48.88 11.25
N TRP A 1045 2.35 49.82 10.88
CA TRP A 1045 1.67 50.75 11.78
C TRP A 1045 0.27 50.22 12.13
N LEU A 1046 0.09 49.87 13.41
CA LEU A 1046 -1.14 49.38 14.00
C LEU A 1046 -1.79 50.51 14.81
N VAL A 1047 -2.76 51.22 14.20
CA VAL A 1047 -3.38 52.41 14.78
C VAL A 1047 -4.69 52.04 15.50
N GLY A 1048 -4.74 52.36 16.79
CA GLY A 1048 -5.90 52.13 17.66
C GLY A 1048 -7.04 53.13 17.47
N ALA A 1049 -8.18 52.84 18.10
CA ALA A 1049 -9.37 53.70 18.11
C ALA A 1049 -9.15 55.05 18.81
N ASP A 1050 -8.11 55.16 19.63
CA ASP A 1050 -7.61 56.38 20.27
C ASP A 1050 -6.58 57.15 19.40
N GLY A 1051 -6.36 56.73 18.15
CA GLY A 1051 -5.53 57.43 17.16
C GLY A 1051 -4.01 57.31 17.34
N ARG A 1052 -3.55 56.59 18.38
CA ARG A 1052 -2.12 56.28 18.60
C ARG A 1052 -1.73 54.99 17.86
N SER A 1053 -0.43 54.83 17.59
CA SER A 1053 0.13 53.67 16.89
C SER A 1053 0.93 52.73 17.81
N VAL A 1054 1.04 51.48 17.36
CA VAL A 1054 2.24 50.66 17.55
C VAL A 1054 2.90 50.51 16.19
N VAL A 1055 4.23 50.58 16.12
CA VAL A 1055 5.02 50.28 14.93
C VAL A 1055 5.80 48.99 15.17
N LEU A 1056 5.65 48.03 14.28
CA LEU A 1056 6.45 46.81 14.25
C LEU A 1056 7.48 46.91 13.13
N HIS A 1057 8.74 46.59 13.43
CA HIS A 1057 9.85 46.49 12.48
C HIS A 1057 10.37 45.05 12.51
N VAL A 1058 10.00 44.25 11.50
CA VAL A 1058 10.47 42.86 11.38
C VAL A 1058 11.82 42.84 10.66
N THR A 1059 12.82 42.21 11.25
CA THR A 1059 14.16 42.05 10.66
C THR A 1059 14.52 40.58 10.58
N SER A 1060 14.93 40.11 9.40
CA SER A 1060 15.25 38.70 9.15
C SER A 1060 16.74 38.49 8.88
N THR A 1061 17.35 37.54 9.58
CA THR A 1061 18.76 37.15 9.42
C THR A 1061 18.89 35.85 8.61
N PRO A 1062 19.87 35.74 7.68
CA PRO A 1062 20.19 34.46 7.05
C PRO A 1062 20.60 33.41 8.09
N GLN A 1063 20.29 32.14 7.82
CA GLN A 1063 20.69 31.02 8.67
C GLN A 1063 22.00 30.39 8.18
N GLY A 1064 22.80 29.88 9.12
CA GLY A 1064 24.01 29.11 8.83
C GLY A 1064 23.73 27.65 8.49
N ALA A 1065 24.75 26.80 8.57
CA ALA A 1065 24.54 25.35 8.53
C ALA A 1065 23.68 24.89 9.73
N PRO A 1066 22.89 23.82 9.62
CA PRO A 1066 22.06 23.32 10.72
C PRO A 1066 22.86 23.00 11.98
N GLU A 1067 22.36 23.44 13.13
CA GLU A 1067 22.95 23.18 14.46
C GLU A 1067 21.87 22.66 15.43
N LEU A 1068 22.28 22.23 16.62
CA LEU A 1068 21.35 21.97 17.72
C LEU A 1068 20.82 23.33 18.23
N PHE A 1069 19.51 23.45 18.43
CA PHE A 1069 18.84 24.66 18.90
C PHE A 1069 17.72 24.30 19.90
N PHE A 1070 17.23 25.26 20.68
CA PHE A 1070 16.07 25.08 21.55
C PHE A 1070 14.78 25.01 20.70
N SER A 1071 14.07 23.88 20.71
CA SER A 1071 12.82 23.69 19.95
C SER A 1071 11.56 23.99 20.75
N GLU A 1072 11.54 23.66 22.04
CA GLU A 1072 10.42 23.96 22.94
C GLU A 1072 10.93 24.33 24.34
N TYR A 1073 10.24 25.26 25.00
CA TYR A 1073 10.34 25.44 26.45
C TYR A 1073 8.94 25.53 27.04
N LEU A 1074 8.68 24.66 28.00
CA LEU A 1074 7.41 24.52 28.69
C LEU A 1074 7.58 24.90 30.15
N ASP A 1075 6.73 25.80 30.65
CA ASP A 1075 6.52 26.06 32.09
C ASP A 1075 5.02 25.94 32.40
N GLY A 1076 4.62 24.72 32.78
CA GLY A 1076 3.32 24.39 33.35
C GLY A 1076 3.17 24.81 34.81
N GLY A 1077 4.13 25.56 35.37
CA GLY A 1077 4.17 26.02 36.75
C GLY A 1077 4.37 24.90 37.76
N ASP A 1078 4.52 25.28 39.03
CA ASP A 1078 4.50 24.38 40.19
C ASP A 1078 5.56 23.24 40.16
N GLY A 1079 6.59 23.37 39.32
CA GLY A 1079 7.64 22.38 39.08
C GLY A 1079 7.62 21.74 37.70
N ARG A 1080 6.52 21.87 36.96
CA ARG A 1080 6.34 21.26 35.64
C ARG A 1080 7.02 22.06 34.53
N ILE A 1081 8.35 22.04 34.54
CA ILE A 1081 9.18 22.66 33.49
C ILE A 1081 9.80 21.58 32.62
N ALA A 1082 9.81 21.80 31.30
CA ALA A 1082 10.56 20.99 30.34
C ALA A 1082 11.22 21.86 29.27
N ILE A 1083 12.29 21.35 28.67
CA ILE A 1083 13.02 21.94 27.55
C ILE A 1083 13.20 20.85 26.50
N GLU A 1084 12.99 21.19 25.25
CA GLU A 1084 13.36 20.36 24.12
C GLU A 1084 14.47 21.07 23.31
N LEU A 1085 15.49 20.32 22.93
CA LEU A 1085 16.43 20.71 21.89
C LEU A 1085 16.17 19.88 20.64
N PHE A 1086 16.35 20.47 19.46
CA PHE A 1086 16.21 19.78 18.19
C PHE A 1086 17.41 20.06 17.28
N TYR A 1087 17.76 19.04 16.49
CA TYR A 1087 18.76 19.14 15.44
C TYR A 1087 18.15 18.61 14.13
N LYS A 1088 18.02 19.48 13.13
CA LYS A 1088 17.42 19.13 11.83
C LYS A 1088 18.26 18.13 11.01
N GLY A 1089 19.55 18.00 11.32
CA GLY A 1089 20.54 17.36 10.44
C GLY A 1089 21.02 18.30 9.33
N ASP A 1090 22.19 18.01 8.78
CA ASP A 1090 22.77 18.68 7.60
C ASP A 1090 22.38 18.00 6.27
N GLY A 1091 21.68 16.87 6.33
CA GLY A 1091 21.29 16.02 5.21
C GLY A 1091 21.78 14.58 5.37
N ASP A 1092 22.79 14.33 6.21
CA ASP A 1092 23.25 12.97 6.53
C ASP A 1092 22.59 12.46 7.82
N PRO A 1093 21.79 11.38 7.80
CA PRO A 1093 21.18 10.82 9.01
C PRO A 1093 22.19 10.19 9.99
N ALA A 1094 23.43 9.94 9.56
CA ALA A 1094 24.50 9.46 10.42
C ALA A 1094 25.24 10.59 11.16
N HIS A 1095 25.20 11.83 10.67
CA HIS A 1095 25.80 12.98 11.34
C HIS A 1095 24.99 13.41 12.56
N LYS A 1096 25.63 13.53 13.71
CA LYS A 1096 25.00 13.91 14.98
C LYS A 1096 25.40 15.33 15.39
N ALA A 1097 24.51 15.96 16.14
CA ALA A 1097 24.87 17.09 16.98
C ALA A 1097 25.74 16.62 18.16
N GLU A 1098 27.07 16.72 18.00
CA GLU A 1098 28.07 16.40 19.03
C GLU A 1098 28.83 17.65 19.51
N GLY A 1099 29.43 17.58 20.70
CA GLY A 1099 30.23 18.67 21.28
C GLY A 1099 29.42 19.83 21.87
N TYR A 1100 28.13 19.62 22.14
CA TYR A 1100 27.23 20.61 22.75
C TYR A 1100 27.15 20.49 24.27
N GLU A 1101 26.85 21.61 24.93
CA GLU A 1101 26.62 21.71 26.37
C GLU A 1101 25.53 22.75 26.66
N ILE A 1102 24.70 22.52 27.67
CA ILE A 1102 23.72 23.49 28.19
C ILE A 1102 24.26 24.14 29.46
N GLU A 1103 24.23 25.46 29.51
CA GLU A 1103 24.60 26.27 30.67
C GLU A 1103 23.35 26.94 31.26
N VAL A 1104 23.10 26.70 32.55
CA VAL A 1104 21.90 27.17 33.25
C VAL A 1104 22.26 28.38 34.12
N HIS A 1105 21.55 29.49 33.93
CA HIS A 1105 21.75 30.74 34.66
C HIS A 1105 20.63 30.95 35.69
N GLN A 1106 21.01 31.06 36.96
CA GLN A 1106 20.10 31.13 38.10
C GLN A 1106 20.41 32.31 39.01
N TYR A 1107 19.51 33.29 39.07
CA TYR A 1107 19.66 34.42 39.96
C TYR A 1107 19.25 34.04 41.39
N MET A 1108 20.23 33.90 42.28
CA MET A 1108 20.05 33.45 43.67
C MET A 1108 19.53 34.59 44.55
N LYS A 1109 18.27 34.50 44.97
CA LYS A 1109 17.54 35.57 45.67
C LYS A 1109 18.09 35.89 47.07
N ALA A 1110 18.72 34.90 47.73
CA ALA A 1110 19.28 35.07 49.07
C ALA A 1110 20.67 35.76 49.08
N THR A 1111 21.39 35.72 47.96
CA THR A 1111 22.78 36.22 47.85
C THR A 1111 22.96 37.32 46.79
N ASN A 1112 21.91 37.63 46.01
CA ASN A 1112 21.92 38.58 44.90
C ASN A 1112 23.02 38.30 43.87
N SER A 1113 23.29 37.02 43.60
CA SER A 1113 24.38 36.54 42.76
C SER A 1113 23.89 35.56 41.70
N MET A 1114 24.48 35.58 40.51
CA MET A 1114 24.24 34.53 39.52
C MET A 1114 24.93 33.22 39.96
N ASN A 1115 24.18 32.13 39.98
CA ASN A 1115 24.69 30.77 39.97
C ASN A 1115 24.68 30.29 38.51
N VAL A 1116 25.81 29.79 38.02
CA VAL A 1116 25.98 29.33 36.64
C VAL A 1116 26.67 27.98 36.65
N TRP A 1117 26.09 27.01 35.95
CA TRP A 1117 26.63 25.66 35.83
C TRP A 1117 26.29 25.06 34.47
N THR A 1118 27.11 24.12 34.01
CA THR A 1118 27.13 23.64 32.63
C THR A 1118 27.11 22.12 32.60
N ARG A 1119 26.39 21.53 31.65
CA ARG A 1119 26.30 20.09 31.44
C ARG A 1119 26.41 19.73 29.96
N ALA A 1120 27.26 18.76 29.63
CA ALA A 1120 27.37 18.21 28.29
C ALA A 1120 26.07 17.54 27.84
N ILE A 1121 25.71 17.71 26.56
CA ILE A 1121 24.57 17.06 25.90
C ILE A 1121 25.10 15.82 25.17
N PHE A 1122 24.41 14.68 25.29
CA PHE A 1122 24.83 13.48 24.55
C PHE A 1122 24.57 13.65 23.03
N PRO A 1123 25.40 13.01 22.17
CA PRO A 1123 25.24 13.03 20.72
C PRO A 1123 23.80 12.84 20.23
N THR A 1124 23.20 13.92 19.73
CA THR A 1124 21.78 13.97 19.33
C THR A 1124 21.67 13.70 17.83
N TRP A 1125 20.83 12.73 17.44
CA TRP A 1125 20.62 12.37 16.04
C TRP A 1125 19.74 13.41 15.31
N PRO A 1126 19.82 13.50 13.97
CA PRO A 1126 18.91 14.31 13.16
C PRO A 1126 17.45 13.93 13.42
N ASN A 1127 16.61 14.94 13.56
CA ASN A 1127 15.17 14.83 13.81
C ASN A 1127 14.77 14.09 15.11
N MET A 1128 15.71 13.82 16.01
CA MET A 1128 15.44 13.29 17.35
C MET A 1128 15.42 14.44 18.36
N PRO A 1129 14.30 14.68 19.08
CA PRO A 1129 14.27 15.67 20.16
C PRO A 1129 15.12 15.20 21.35
N TYR A 1130 15.86 16.12 21.96
CA TYR A 1130 16.57 15.91 23.21
C TYR A 1130 15.84 16.65 24.33
N ILE A 1131 15.18 15.91 25.21
CA ILE A 1131 14.26 16.45 26.22
C ILE A 1131 14.95 16.51 27.58
N PHE A 1132 14.94 17.68 28.20
CA PHE A 1132 15.15 17.83 29.64
C PHE A 1132 13.81 18.05 30.34
N ILE A 1133 13.59 17.40 31.48
CA ILE A 1133 12.53 17.77 32.43
C ILE A 1133 13.14 18.41 33.68
N ASP A 1134 12.34 19.13 34.46
CA ASP A 1134 12.73 19.44 35.84
C ASP A 1134 12.69 18.17 36.70
N SER A 1135 13.68 18.02 37.58
CA SER A 1135 13.80 16.99 38.62
C SER A 1135 12.59 16.79 39.57
N ILE A 1136 11.57 17.67 39.55
CA ILE A 1136 10.30 17.47 40.26
C ILE A 1136 9.06 17.30 39.34
N PHE A 1137 9.22 17.25 38.01
CA PHE A 1137 8.13 17.03 37.05
C PHE A 1137 7.79 15.52 36.90
N TYR A 1138 7.47 14.87 38.03
CA TYR A 1138 7.26 13.42 38.08
C TYR A 1138 6.06 12.89 37.26
N ASP A 1139 5.09 13.76 36.94
CA ASP A 1139 3.89 13.41 36.16
C ASP A 1139 4.01 13.79 34.66
N ALA A 1140 5.21 14.08 34.15
CA ALA A 1140 5.44 14.43 32.75
C ALA A 1140 4.88 13.41 31.75
N PHE A 1141 5.03 12.11 32.03
CA PHE A 1141 4.49 11.02 31.19
C PHE A 1141 2.97 10.86 31.28
N ASP A 1142 2.32 11.35 32.35
CA ASP A 1142 0.88 11.25 32.53
C ASP A 1142 0.12 12.40 31.84
N ILE A 1143 0.80 13.53 31.55
CA ILE A 1143 0.15 14.77 31.06
C ILE A 1143 0.74 15.36 29.76
N THR A 1144 1.90 14.89 29.29
CA THR A 1144 2.51 15.31 28.00
C THR A 1144 2.46 14.16 26.98
N ASN A 1145 2.88 14.43 25.74
CA ASN A 1145 2.98 13.41 24.68
C ASN A 1145 4.35 12.69 24.61
N ILE A 1146 5.27 12.92 25.57
CA ILE A 1146 6.61 12.31 25.55
C ILE A 1146 6.56 10.83 25.97
N THR A 1147 7.40 10.00 25.37
CA THR A 1147 7.58 8.58 25.75
C THR A 1147 8.95 8.31 26.39
N TYR A 1148 9.85 9.29 26.38
CA TYR A 1148 11.13 9.30 27.09
C TYR A 1148 11.54 10.76 27.40
N TYR A 1149 12.55 10.92 28.24
CA TYR A 1149 13.38 12.13 28.33
C TYR A 1149 14.86 11.71 28.42
N ASN A 1150 15.78 12.65 28.26
CA ASN A 1150 17.21 12.37 28.15
C ASN A 1150 17.97 12.61 29.47
N ASP A 1151 17.63 13.67 30.22
CA ASP A 1151 18.28 14.04 31.49
C ASP A 1151 17.39 15.03 32.29
N GLU A 1152 17.66 15.24 33.58
CA GLU A 1152 16.88 16.12 34.48
C GLU A 1152 17.66 17.39 34.82
N LEU A 1153 17.04 18.56 34.79
CA LEU A 1153 17.64 19.81 35.27
C LEU A 1153 16.96 20.23 36.59
N SER A 1154 17.64 21.00 37.43
CA SER A 1154 17.00 21.70 38.54
C SER A 1154 16.74 23.14 38.12
N LEU A 1155 15.48 23.46 37.78
CA LEU A 1155 15.05 24.73 37.15
C LEU A 1155 14.00 25.46 38.00
N TYR A 1156 13.26 24.74 38.84
CA TYR A 1156 12.19 25.27 39.67
C TYR A 1156 12.55 25.29 41.16
N ASN A 1157 12.92 26.47 41.67
CA ASN A 1157 12.88 26.75 43.10
C ASN A 1157 12.60 28.25 43.34
N PRO A 1158 11.34 28.71 43.17
CA PRO A 1158 11.01 30.14 43.20
C PRO A 1158 11.22 30.81 44.57
N GLN A 1159 11.45 30.03 45.64
CA GLN A 1159 11.85 30.56 46.95
C GLN A 1159 13.36 30.88 47.01
N SER A 1160 14.18 30.15 46.26
CA SER A 1160 15.65 30.24 46.33
C SER A 1160 16.27 31.04 45.17
N PHE A 1161 15.74 30.87 43.95
CA PHE A 1161 16.26 31.50 42.74
C PHE A 1161 15.18 31.82 41.70
N ASN A 1162 15.56 32.53 40.65
CA ASN A 1162 14.87 32.55 39.36
C ASN A 1162 15.79 31.87 38.33
N THR A 1163 15.28 30.98 37.47
CA THR A 1163 16.01 30.57 36.27
C THR A 1163 15.83 31.65 35.21
N VAL A 1164 16.91 32.34 34.84
CA VAL A 1164 16.85 33.58 34.05
C VAL A 1164 17.31 33.40 32.60
N ALA A 1165 18.15 32.40 32.35
CA ALA A 1165 18.48 31.94 31.01
C ALA A 1165 18.93 30.48 30.96
N LEU A 1166 18.86 29.92 29.76
CA LEU A 1166 19.48 28.67 29.35
C LEU A 1166 20.31 28.98 28.09
N VAL A 1167 21.60 28.66 28.12
CA VAL A 1167 22.54 29.00 27.05
C VAL A 1167 23.09 27.70 26.47
N LEU A 1168 22.74 27.41 25.22
CA LEU A 1168 23.27 26.28 24.47
C LEU A 1168 24.60 26.69 23.84
N LYS A 1169 25.64 25.90 24.11
CA LYS A 1169 26.99 26.10 23.58
C LYS A 1169 27.48 24.88 22.82
N LYS A 1170 28.44 25.11 21.93
CA LYS A 1170 29.17 24.11 21.14
C LYS A 1170 30.65 24.41 21.24
N ASN A 1171 31.44 23.48 21.79
CA ASN A 1171 32.87 23.71 22.09
C ASN A 1171 33.15 25.03 22.84
N GLY A 1172 32.26 25.43 23.75
CA GLY A 1172 32.34 26.68 24.53
C GLY A 1172 31.85 27.97 23.83
N GLN A 1173 31.47 27.93 22.55
CA GLN A 1173 30.86 29.06 21.84
C GLN A 1173 29.33 29.03 21.94
N VAL A 1174 28.67 30.18 22.11
CA VAL A 1174 27.20 30.27 22.21
C VAL A 1174 26.55 30.05 20.84
N VAL A 1175 25.64 29.08 20.79
CA VAL A 1175 24.82 28.71 19.62
C VAL A 1175 23.39 29.25 19.78
N ASP A 1176 22.78 29.04 20.96
CA ASP A 1176 21.39 29.44 21.21
C ASP A 1176 21.16 29.94 22.65
N VAL A 1177 20.14 30.77 22.84
CA VAL A 1177 19.81 31.40 24.13
C VAL A 1177 18.29 31.47 24.35
N LEU A 1178 17.82 30.85 25.42
CA LEU A 1178 16.54 31.17 26.05
C LEU A 1178 16.77 32.14 27.21
N GLY A 1179 15.98 33.21 27.29
CA GLY A 1179 16.09 34.24 28.34
C GLY A 1179 17.28 35.20 28.21
N ASP A 1180 17.64 35.85 29.32
CA ASP A 1180 18.77 36.79 29.39
C ASP A 1180 19.72 36.39 30.55
N PRO A 1181 20.96 35.96 30.26
CA PRO A 1181 21.97 35.60 31.27
C PRO A 1181 22.33 36.70 32.27
N ASN A 1182 21.93 37.95 32.02
CA ASN A 1182 22.18 39.10 32.90
C ASN A 1182 20.93 39.51 33.71
N SER A 1183 19.78 38.89 33.46
CA SER A 1183 18.50 39.22 34.10
C SER A 1183 18.46 38.75 35.56
N HIS A 1184 17.64 39.44 36.37
CA HIS A 1184 17.28 38.98 37.72
C HIS A 1184 15.90 38.29 37.75
N ASN A 1185 15.15 38.34 36.64
CA ASN A 1185 13.78 37.86 36.49
C ASN A 1185 13.73 36.64 35.56
N GLN A 1186 12.81 35.70 35.85
CA GLN A 1186 12.50 34.58 34.94
C GLN A 1186 11.98 35.11 33.60
N PHE A 1187 12.40 34.49 32.49
CA PHE A 1187 12.11 34.98 31.13
C PHE A 1187 10.66 34.74 30.67
N LEU A 1188 9.97 33.73 31.22
CA LEU A 1188 8.51 33.59 31.16
C LEU A 1188 7.92 33.71 32.59
N PRO A 1189 7.75 34.94 33.14
CA PRO A 1189 7.37 35.13 34.54
C PRO A 1189 5.91 34.77 34.87
N ASN A 1190 5.10 34.41 33.85
CA ASN A 1190 3.72 33.94 33.99
C ASN A 1190 3.57 32.42 33.71
N GLY A 1191 4.68 31.72 33.45
CA GLY A 1191 4.66 30.41 32.80
C GLY A 1191 4.18 30.49 31.35
N GLY A 1192 3.84 29.33 30.78
CA GLY A 1192 3.44 29.18 29.37
C GLY A 1192 4.35 28.21 28.62
N THR A 1193 3.97 27.85 27.40
CA THR A 1193 4.79 27.01 26.50
C THR A 1193 5.19 27.84 25.29
N ILE A 1194 6.47 27.82 24.93
CA ILE A 1194 7.00 28.47 23.72
C ILE A 1194 7.59 27.43 22.79
N ILE A 1195 7.21 27.46 21.52
CA ILE A 1195 7.66 26.52 20.49
C ILE A 1195 8.36 27.30 19.38
N ARG A 1196 9.55 26.86 18.99
CA ARG A 1196 10.35 27.46 17.92
C ARG A 1196 9.57 27.42 16.61
N LYS A 1197 9.47 28.56 15.93
CA LYS A 1197 8.71 28.70 14.68
C LYS A 1197 9.31 27.85 13.56
N GLN A 1198 8.45 27.37 12.66
CA GLN A 1198 8.85 26.63 11.47
C GLN A 1198 9.89 27.38 10.63
N GLY A 1199 10.70 26.62 9.91
CA GLY A 1199 11.77 27.14 9.06
C GLY A 1199 13.05 27.49 9.81
N ILE A 1200 13.06 27.54 11.14
CA ILE A 1200 14.27 27.71 11.94
C ILE A 1200 15.02 26.38 12.07
N PHE A 1201 16.33 26.41 11.82
CA PHE A 1201 17.24 25.26 11.99
C PHE A 1201 18.60 25.66 12.59
N THR A 1202 18.68 26.88 13.15
CA THR A 1202 19.86 27.43 13.83
C THR A 1202 19.44 28.20 15.09
N GLY A 1203 20.29 28.18 16.11
CA GLY A 1203 20.10 28.94 17.35
C GLY A 1203 20.27 30.45 17.17
N SER A 1204 19.92 31.20 18.22
CA SER A 1204 20.02 32.66 18.29
C SER A 1204 20.81 33.10 19.51
N GLN A 1205 21.83 33.94 19.31
CA GLN A 1205 22.72 34.40 20.39
C GLN A 1205 22.05 35.40 21.36
N ALA A 1206 20.79 35.76 21.13
CA ALA A 1206 19.94 36.54 22.03
C ALA A 1206 18.48 36.07 21.91
N PHE A 1207 17.76 36.04 23.02
CA PHE A 1207 16.37 35.56 23.07
C PHE A 1207 15.37 36.62 22.59
N GLY A 1208 14.69 36.35 21.47
CA GLY A 1208 13.62 37.19 20.92
C GLY A 1208 12.28 36.45 20.84
N LEU A 1209 11.40 36.64 21.84
CA LEU A 1209 10.14 35.89 21.97
C LEU A 1209 9.23 35.96 20.72
N TYR A 1210 8.92 37.15 20.21
CA TYR A 1210 7.85 37.32 19.21
C TYR A 1210 8.25 37.01 17.75
N GLY A 1211 9.55 36.93 17.46
CA GLY A 1211 10.04 36.70 16.10
C GLY A 1211 10.32 35.25 15.77
N GLU A 1212 10.68 34.44 16.77
CA GLU A 1212 11.16 33.08 16.59
C GLU A 1212 10.36 32.01 17.34
N TRP A 1213 9.34 32.42 18.12
CA TRP A 1213 8.55 31.51 18.94
C TRP A 1213 7.04 31.75 18.80
N ASN A 1214 6.29 30.65 18.88
CA ASN A 1214 4.85 30.62 19.12
C ASN A 1214 4.62 30.51 20.63
N LEU A 1215 3.95 31.49 21.24
CA LEU A 1215 3.61 31.47 22.68
C LEU A 1215 2.20 30.91 22.91
N PHE A 1216 2.12 29.91 23.77
CA PHE A 1216 0.88 29.27 24.23
C PHE A 1216 0.65 29.49 25.73
N PRO A 1217 -0.61 29.43 26.21
CA PRO A 1217 -0.93 29.54 27.63
C PRO A 1217 -0.21 28.52 28.52
N LYS A 1218 -0.17 28.81 29.82
CA LYS A 1218 0.12 27.80 30.86
C LYS A 1218 -0.78 26.57 30.64
N ASP A 1219 -0.26 25.39 30.96
CA ASP A 1219 -0.91 24.09 30.82
C ASP A 1219 -1.03 23.55 29.36
N THR A 1220 -0.24 24.08 28.42
CA THR A 1220 -0.18 23.57 27.03
C THR A 1220 0.85 22.45 26.87
N TYR A 1221 0.57 21.26 27.42
CA TYR A 1221 1.49 20.10 27.47
C TYR A 1221 1.59 19.25 26.18
N GLN A 1222 0.82 19.59 25.15
CA GLN A 1222 0.50 18.69 24.03
C GLN A 1222 1.55 18.60 22.91
N PHE A 1223 2.55 19.47 22.90
CA PHE A 1223 3.51 19.61 21.79
C PHE A 1223 4.87 18.96 22.08
N LEU A 1224 5.35 19.08 23.33
CA LEU A 1224 6.58 18.46 23.83
C LEU A 1224 6.77 17.00 23.35
N GLY A 1225 7.95 16.73 22.78
CA GLY A 1225 8.30 15.46 22.15
C GLY A 1225 7.98 15.39 20.66
N ARG A 1226 7.49 16.47 20.04
CA ARG A 1226 7.07 16.52 18.63
C ARG A 1226 7.41 17.87 17.97
N HIS A 1227 8.67 18.09 17.63
CA HIS A 1227 9.08 19.20 16.76
C HIS A 1227 8.71 18.98 15.28
N THR A 1228 7.43 18.73 15.01
CA THR A 1228 6.84 18.60 13.67
C THR A 1228 5.37 19.03 13.67
N LEU A 1229 5.13 20.25 13.18
CA LEU A 1229 3.87 20.70 12.59
C LEU A 1229 4.15 21.86 11.65
#